data_AF-A0A7X6M0U4-F1
#
_entry.id   AF-A0A7X6M0U4-F1
#
_cell.length_a   1.000
_cell.length_b   1.000
_cell.length_c   1.000
_cell.angle_alpha   90.00
_cell.angle_beta   90.00
_cell.angle_gamma   90.00
#
_symmetry.space_group_name_H-M   'P 1'
#
loop_
_entity.id
_entity.type
_entity.pdbx_description
1 polymer ?
#
loop_
_entity_poly.entity_id
_entity_poly.type
_entity_poly.pdbx_seq_one_letter_code
_entity_poly.pdbx_strand_id
1 'polypeptide(L)'
;MTWLPYDDALIEEIKARMDLRKPNARGLAKVAQAIQDGDGREVVCDLATGVGKTYLAAALVDYLAAQGARNILIVTPGSTIQSKTIDNFTPGHPKFVAGAEYEPTLITAENFSRGQVGDALHDPTVLKVFIFNVQQLTKPGIKTSRKTRENDEFIGQPLYEHLQSVDDLVVIADEHHVYREKAKAFGAAVRELNPRAIVGLTATPDEADRDKVVFQYSLAEAIADGLVKTPVIVYREDGQKDIETQLSDACHLRARKEQVWHAWSAQKEQPRISPVLFVVCQEIQDAEHVANVLARDGYLPGDGQVLLITSQSSDKALAELAAVESPDSPVRAVVSVNMLKEGWDVKNIGVIVGYRALASSTLTEQVLGRGLRLPFGARVGIAAIDHVELVAHDSYRKLLANKNALLEQLVPPAPEVSPTPPAPDGQPLPLPFGEQQPGHSEIAENGELHLVGPARIQDGEVVDGAEFLILSSIEATAQQLNKDQAAASQVLYKVKNAPSIIFPRRERELAPVEFSLGCIENAAAQAIGATFQHEFPVHLKRQALIAERDMQGKAVVRTQQIDDEDATQRYVPVSDVRQELEDGILNLGLVPAQFNELNAAARVAREFLLGAGVTDENDEALWSLRRTDQAVKAIAELIKTSYNNRRLHPKWSFKPVEVPIRRSMPSDTDTRWTEKFNKNKWYGDWDRSIQPYANFDAKSTEFTLAHMFDSSPNVDWWLRIYEPGDVWIERDNGKKYYPDFIVLDKAGVYWVVEGKSDATARDLDVLDKKKAAEEWARFVRDDGRFGVWRYVFATESIIRSAKTWEELVTKAKPEM
;
A
#
# COMPACT_ATOMS: atom_id res chain seq x y z
N MET A 1 0.39 32.73 56.63
CA MET A 1 0.15 33.61 55.47
C MET A 1 -0.94 32.95 54.64
N THR A 2 -2.00 33.67 54.33
CA THR A 2 -2.82 33.34 53.16
C THR A 2 -1.89 33.41 51.95
N TRP A 3 -1.79 32.33 51.17
CA TRP A 3 -1.06 32.33 49.92
C TRP A 3 -1.72 33.32 48.93
N LEU A 4 -1.16 33.48 47.73
CA LEU A 4 -1.52 34.50 46.75
C LEU A 4 -3.04 34.43 46.42
N PRO A 5 -3.87 35.40 46.86
CA PRO A 5 -5.29 35.40 46.54
C PRO A 5 -5.49 35.60 45.03
N TYR A 6 -6.56 35.02 44.49
CA TYR A 6 -6.94 35.28 43.10
C TYR A 6 -7.38 36.75 42.92
N ASP A 7 -6.77 37.44 41.95
CA ASP A 7 -7.07 38.83 41.62
C ASP A 7 -7.38 39.00 40.13
N ASP A 8 -8.66 39.13 39.81
CA ASP A 8 -9.16 39.31 38.45
C ASP A 8 -8.82 40.69 37.87
N ALA A 9 -8.78 41.73 38.71
CA ALA A 9 -8.49 43.09 38.28
C ALA A 9 -7.03 43.22 37.84
N LEU A 10 -6.12 42.60 38.60
CA LEU A 10 -4.70 42.53 38.25
C LEU A 10 -4.49 41.77 36.93
N ILE A 11 -5.25 40.70 36.66
CA ILE A 11 -5.14 39.97 35.39
C ILE A 11 -5.55 40.84 34.19
N GLU A 12 -6.64 41.60 34.31
CA GLU A 12 -7.05 42.52 33.24
C GLU A 12 -6.06 43.68 33.05
N GLU A 13 -5.43 44.14 34.13
CA GLU A 13 -4.33 45.11 34.07
C GLU A 13 -3.11 44.55 33.33
N ILE A 14 -2.60 43.38 33.73
CA ILE A 14 -1.46 42.70 33.08
C ILE A 14 -1.76 42.44 31.61
N LYS A 15 -2.98 41.99 31.30
CA LYS A 15 -3.44 41.77 29.93
C LYS A 15 -3.34 43.04 29.08
N ALA A 16 -3.78 44.18 29.60
CA ALA A 16 -3.69 45.46 28.88
C ALA A 16 -2.23 45.93 28.75
N ARG A 17 -1.45 45.82 29.82
CA ARG A 17 -0.06 46.29 29.88
C ARG A 17 0.90 45.48 29.00
N MET A 18 0.75 44.16 28.98
CA MET A 18 1.59 43.24 28.20
C MET A 18 1.00 42.85 26.84
N ASP A 19 -0.10 43.49 26.41
CA ASP A 19 -0.83 43.20 25.17
C ASP A 19 -1.14 41.69 25.00
N LEU A 20 -1.65 41.07 26.06
CA LEU A 20 -1.92 39.63 26.05
C LEU A 20 -3.12 39.31 25.17
N ARG A 21 -2.93 38.32 24.29
CA ARG A 21 -4.03 37.68 23.55
C ARG A 21 -5.04 37.09 24.53
N LYS A 22 -6.32 37.08 24.14
CA LYS A 22 -7.42 36.55 24.96
C LYS A 22 -7.14 35.15 25.55
N PRO A 23 -6.57 34.18 24.81
CA PRO A 23 -6.23 32.86 25.39
C PRO A 23 -5.16 32.94 26.47
N ASN A 24 -4.15 33.82 26.32
CA ASN A 24 -3.09 33.98 27.32
C ASN A 24 -3.65 34.56 28.62
N ALA A 25 -4.52 35.58 28.53
CA ALA A 25 -5.19 36.13 29.71
C ALA A 25 -6.11 35.12 30.41
N ARG A 26 -6.89 34.32 29.64
CA ARG A 26 -7.69 33.22 30.21
C ARG A 26 -6.84 32.15 30.87
N GLY A 27 -5.71 31.79 30.25
CA GLY A 27 -4.75 30.85 30.81
C GLY A 27 -4.15 31.35 32.11
N LEU A 28 -3.74 32.62 32.15
CA LEU A 28 -3.23 33.27 33.37
C LEU A 28 -4.27 33.22 34.49
N ALA A 29 -5.52 33.58 34.19
CA ALA A 29 -6.61 33.53 35.15
C ALA A 29 -6.83 32.12 35.72
N LYS A 30 -6.85 31.09 34.86
CA LYS A 30 -7.03 29.70 35.29
C LYS A 30 -5.87 29.18 36.12
N VAL A 31 -4.64 29.52 35.76
CA VAL A 31 -3.47 29.17 36.57
C VAL A 31 -3.53 29.87 37.93
N ALA A 32 -3.77 31.18 37.95
CA ALA A 32 -3.88 31.97 39.19
C ALA A 32 -4.96 31.41 40.13
N GLN A 33 -6.13 31.05 39.60
CA GLN A 33 -7.20 30.39 40.37
C GLN A 33 -6.76 29.03 40.93
N ALA A 34 -6.07 28.22 40.12
CA ALA A 34 -5.70 26.88 40.53
C ALA A 34 -4.64 26.90 41.63
N ILE A 35 -3.64 27.80 41.55
CA ILE A 35 -2.52 27.86 42.48
C ILE A 35 -2.79 28.70 43.73
N GLN A 36 -3.98 29.28 43.90
CA GLN A 36 -4.31 30.24 44.98
C GLN A 36 -4.20 29.68 46.41
N ASP A 37 -4.13 28.35 46.56
CA ASP A 37 -3.98 27.71 47.88
C ASP A 37 -2.51 27.50 48.28
N GLY A 38 -1.57 27.47 47.32
CA GLY A 38 -0.14 27.33 47.58
C GLY A 38 0.23 26.02 48.27
N ASP A 39 -0.53 24.97 47.97
CA ASP A 39 -0.48 23.62 48.55
C ASP A 39 0.56 22.70 47.88
N GLY A 40 1.35 23.25 46.95
CA GLY A 40 2.35 22.50 46.18
C GLY A 40 1.75 21.72 44.99
N ARG A 41 0.50 21.98 44.61
CA ARG A 41 -0.13 21.30 43.48
C ARG A 41 0.60 21.52 42.16
N GLU A 42 0.52 20.50 41.31
CA GLU A 42 1.00 20.51 39.93
C GLU A 42 -0.18 20.73 38.99
N VAL A 43 -0.13 21.79 38.19
CA VAL A 43 -1.16 22.16 37.21
C VAL A 43 -0.55 22.27 35.82
N VAL A 44 -1.33 21.98 34.79
CA VAL A 44 -0.86 21.98 33.40
C VAL A 44 -1.71 22.91 32.55
N CYS A 45 -1.06 23.72 31.73
CA CYS A 45 -1.67 24.46 30.63
C CYS A 45 -1.34 23.76 29.33
N ASP A 46 -2.38 23.23 28.69
CA ASP A 46 -2.32 22.67 27.35
C ASP A 46 -2.55 23.80 26.32
N LEU A 47 -1.48 24.26 25.69
CA LEU A 47 -1.44 25.42 24.82
C LEU A 47 -0.85 25.03 23.48
N ALA A 48 -1.62 25.22 22.41
CA ALA A 48 -1.14 25.03 21.06
C ALA A 48 0.19 25.75 20.79
N THR A 49 1.00 25.14 19.93
CA THR A 49 2.25 25.74 19.49
C THR A 49 2.00 27.06 18.72
N GLY A 50 2.81 28.08 19.00
CA GLY A 50 2.70 29.39 18.33
C GLY A 50 1.65 30.36 18.90
N VAL A 51 0.88 29.99 19.92
CA VAL A 51 -0.14 30.89 20.52
C VAL A 51 0.39 31.82 21.61
N GLY A 52 1.57 31.53 22.16
CA GLY A 52 2.29 32.42 23.08
C GLY A 52 2.58 31.87 24.47
N LYS A 53 3.01 30.60 24.60
CA LYS A 53 3.44 29.99 25.88
C LYS A 53 4.40 30.90 26.66
N THR A 54 5.36 31.51 25.96
CA THR A 54 6.31 32.47 26.53
C THR A 54 5.63 33.71 27.12
N TYR A 55 4.60 34.25 26.46
CA TYR A 55 3.84 35.39 26.98
C TYR A 55 3.07 35.02 28.23
N LEU A 56 2.50 33.80 28.28
CA LEU A 56 1.86 33.31 29.50
C LEU A 56 2.87 33.14 30.64
N ALA A 57 4.07 32.59 30.37
CA ALA A 57 5.12 32.45 31.38
C ALA A 57 5.57 33.81 31.93
N ALA A 58 5.80 34.79 31.06
CA ALA A 58 6.18 36.15 31.47
C ALA A 58 5.07 36.85 32.26
N ALA A 59 3.82 36.74 31.80
CA ALA A 59 2.67 37.30 32.51
C ALA A 59 2.42 36.64 33.86
N LEU A 60 2.69 35.33 33.98
CA LEU A 60 2.62 34.61 35.25
C LEU A 60 3.71 35.09 36.21
N VAL A 61 4.94 35.30 35.72
CA VAL A 61 6.03 35.87 36.53
C VAL A 61 5.63 37.23 37.09
N ASP A 62 5.07 38.09 36.25
CA ASP A 62 4.67 39.43 36.63
C ASP A 62 3.46 39.44 37.59
N TYR A 63 2.47 38.56 37.37
CA TYR A 63 1.34 38.34 38.30
C TYR A 63 1.82 37.86 39.68
N LEU A 64 2.70 36.86 39.71
CA LEU A 64 3.26 36.31 40.94
C LEU A 64 4.05 37.39 41.69
N ALA A 65 4.82 38.21 40.98
CA ALA A 65 5.57 39.32 41.56
C ALA A 65 4.66 40.40 42.17
N ALA A 66 3.59 40.78 41.47
CA ALA A 66 2.58 41.71 41.97
C ALA A 66 1.90 41.20 43.25
N GLN A 67 1.66 39.90 43.34
CA GLN A 67 1.07 39.25 44.51
C GLN A 67 2.07 38.98 45.65
N GLY A 68 3.36 39.25 45.45
CA GLY A 68 4.39 39.20 46.49
C GLY A 68 5.36 38.02 46.44
N ALA A 69 5.24 37.11 45.47
CA ALA A 69 6.24 36.07 45.25
C ALA A 69 7.52 36.67 44.64
N ARG A 70 8.67 36.19 45.08
CA ARG A 70 9.99 36.72 44.71
C ARG A 70 10.94 35.64 44.21
N ASN A 71 10.61 34.36 44.41
CA ASN A 71 11.42 33.24 43.93
C ASN A 71 10.66 32.43 42.87
N ILE A 72 11.08 32.56 41.61
CA ILE A 72 10.45 31.83 40.49
C ILE A 72 11.50 31.05 39.72
N LEU A 73 11.27 29.75 39.56
CA LEU A 73 12.12 28.84 38.80
C LEU A 73 11.47 28.47 37.48
N ILE A 74 12.07 28.85 36.36
CA ILE A 74 11.72 28.37 35.02
C ILE A 74 12.64 27.21 34.66
N VAL A 75 12.04 26.03 34.49
CA VAL A 75 12.74 24.80 34.09
C VAL A 75 12.54 24.55 32.61
N THR A 76 13.64 24.30 31.90
CA THR A 76 13.65 23.96 30.47
C THR A 76 14.26 22.58 30.22
N PRO A 77 13.87 21.86 29.14
CA PRO A 77 14.37 20.49 28.90
C PRO A 77 15.83 20.44 28.42
N GLY A 78 16.33 21.53 27.82
CA GLY A 78 17.68 21.61 27.26
C GLY A 78 18.18 23.05 27.12
N SER A 79 19.45 23.20 26.73
CA SER A 79 20.15 24.49 26.63
C SER A 79 19.55 25.42 25.56
N THR A 80 19.08 24.90 24.44
CA THR A 80 18.51 25.75 23.37
C THR A 80 17.24 26.49 23.82
N ILE A 81 16.32 25.78 24.51
CA ILE A 81 15.12 26.40 25.09
C ILE A 81 15.50 27.31 26.25
N GLN A 82 16.53 26.96 27.01
CA GLN A 82 17.08 27.80 28.08
C GLN A 82 17.54 29.15 27.55
N SER A 83 18.42 29.18 26.54
CA SER A 83 18.92 30.41 25.92
C SER A 83 17.77 31.26 25.38
N LYS A 84 16.82 30.64 24.66
CA LYS A 84 15.62 31.34 24.19
C LYS A 84 14.83 31.96 25.34
N THR A 85 14.68 31.25 26.45
CA THR A 85 13.93 31.76 27.61
C THR A 85 14.66 32.95 28.21
N ILE A 86 15.99 32.89 28.36
CA ILE A 86 16.82 34.02 28.82
C ILE A 86 16.63 35.23 27.90
N ASP A 87 16.68 35.03 26.58
CA ASP A 87 16.48 36.07 25.58
C ASP A 87 15.10 36.76 25.69
N ASN A 88 14.06 36.02 26.07
CA ASN A 88 12.71 36.58 26.23
C ASN A 88 12.56 37.45 27.49
N PHE A 89 13.40 37.24 28.49
CA PHE A 89 13.41 38.02 29.73
C PHE A 89 14.55 39.06 29.79
N THR A 90 15.39 39.17 28.77
CA THR A 90 16.51 40.12 28.73
C THR A 90 16.12 41.41 28.02
N PRO A 91 16.04 42.57 28.72
CA PRO A 91 15.70 43.84 28.10
C PRO A 91 16.67 44.21 26.96
N GLY A 92 16.13 44.76 25.87
CA GLY A 92 16.90 45.15 24.69
C GLY A 92 17.18 44.02 23.68
N HIS A 93 16.88 42.76 24.02
CA HIS A 93 16.93 41.67 23.04
C HIS A 93 15.72 41.74 22.08
N PRO A 94 15.85 41.45 20.76
CA PRO A 94 14.73 41.53 19.82
C PRO A 94 13.53 40.63 20.14
N LYS A 95 13.75 39.59 20.97
CA LYS A 95 12.72 38.63 21.40
C LYS A 95 12.19 38.90 22.83
N PHE A 96 12.62 40.00 23.46
CA PHE A 96 12.18 40.38 24.79
C PHE A 96 10.65 40.58 24.85
N VAL A 97 10.01 40.03 25.89
CA VAL A 97 8.59 40.24 26.16
C VAL A 97 8.44 41.54 26.96
N ALA A 98 8.00 42.59 26.28
CA ALA A 98 7.79 43.91 26.89
C ALA A 98 6.51 43.97 27.73
N GLY A 99 6.44 44.98 28.59
CA GLY A 99 5.25 45.32 29.36
C GLY A 99 5.21 44.75 30.78
N ALA A 100 6.18 43.95 31.23
CA ALA A 100 6.30 43.59 32.65
C ALA A 100 6.58 44.85 33.51
N GLU A 101 6.01 44.91 34.71
CA GLU A 101 6.17 46.01 35.68
C GLU A 101 7.31 45.67 36.64
N TYR A 102 7.44 44.38 36.96
CA TYR A 102 8.51 43.88 37.80
C TYR A 102 9.65 43.35 36.94
N GLU A 103 10.79 44.06 36.94
CA GLU A 103 12.01 43.59 36.29
C GLU A 103 12.71 42.53 37.16
N PRO A 104 12.87 41.28 36.68
CA PRO A 104 13.51 40.23 37.45
C PRO A 104 15.04 40.29 37.35
N THR A 105 15.73 39.98 38.45
CA THR A 105 17.13 39.56 38.38
C THR A 105 17.20 38.15 37.81
N LEU A 106 17.77 38.01 36.61
CA LEU A 106 17.93 36.72 35.95
C LEU A 106 19.11 35.94 36.53
N ILE A 107 18.84 34.73 37.02
CA ILE A 107 19.83 33.85 37.64
C ILE A 107 19.94 32.57 36.81
N THR A 108 21.16 32.26 36.37
CA THR A 108 21.51 31.11 35.54
C THR A 108 22.68 30.35 36.14
N ALA A 109 22.98 29.17 35.60
CA ALA A 109 24.12 28.36 36.03
C ALA A 109 25.50 29.03 35.81
N GLU A 110 25.54 30.12 35.05
CA GLU A 110 26.77 30.83 34.69
C GLU A 110 26.99 32.11 35.50
N ASN A 111 25.92 32.70 36.05
CA ASN A 111 26.00 33.99 36.75
C ASN A 111 25.68 33.91 38.24
N PHE A 112 25.15 32.78 38.76
CA PHE A 112 24.72 32.68 40.16
C PHE A 112 25.87 32.92 41.17
N SER A 113 27.10 32.59 40.79
CA SER A 113 28.31 32.76 41.60
C SER A 113 28.96 34.14 41.44
N ARG A 114 28.21 35.18 41.05
CA ARG A 114 28.70 36.56 40.94
C ARG A 114 28.21 37.36 42.14
N GLY A 115 29.05 38.23 42.72
CA GLY A 115 28.72 38.99 43.94
C GLY A 115 27.41 39.76 43.88
N GLN A 116 27.10 40.43 42.76
CA GLN A 116 25.82 41.13 42.57
C GLN A 116 24.59 40.21 42.63
N VAL A 117 24.74 38.95 42.19
CA VAL A 117 23.66 37.94 42.28
C VAL A 117 23.58 37.40 43.71
N GLY A 118 24.71 37.24 44.40
CA GLY A 118 24.74 36.93 45.82
C GLY A 118 23.96 37.93 46.68
N ASP A 119 24.17 39.23 46.44
CA ASP A 119 23.42 40.30 47.11
C ASP A 119 21.92 40.19 46.82
N ALA A 120 21.55 39.99 45.56
CA ALA A 120 20.16 39.81 45.16
C ALA A 120 19.51 38.60 45.84
N LEU A 121 20.21 37.46 45.95
CA LEU A 121 19.72 36.23 46.60
C LEU A 121 19.38 36.43 48.09
N HIS A 122 20.08 37.34 48.77
CA HIS A 122 19.83 37.67 50.18
C HIS A 122 18.77 38.75 50.39
N ASP A 123 18.41 39.52 49.35
CA ASP A 123 17.41 40.57 49.43
C ASP A 123 16.00 40.01 49.20
N PRO A 124 15.11 39.98 50.22
CA PRO A 124 13.76 39.43 50.08
C PRO A 124 12.84 40.30 49.20
N THR A 125 13.23 41.53 48.84
CA THR A 125 12.41 42.44 48.02
C THR A 125 12.61 42.25 46.52
N VAL A 126 13.76 41.70 46.12
CA VAL A 126 14.15 41.52 44.71
C VAL A 126 13.47 40.30 44.10
N LEU A 127 12.80 40.50 42.96
CA LEU A 127 12.27 39.41 42.15
C LEU A 127 13.43 38.65 41.49
N LYS A 128 13.50 37.34 41.73
CA LYS A 128 14.51 36.42 41.20
C LYS A 128 13.85 35.45 40.25
N VAL A 129 14.31 35.43 39.01
CA VAL A 129 13.89 34.44 38.02
C VAL A 129 15.08 33.55 37.70
N PHE A 130 14.99 32.33 38.19
CA PHE A 130 15.96 31.27 38.00
C PHE A 130 15.65 30.54 36.69
N ILE A 131 16.57 30.52 35.73
CA ILE A 131 16.36 29.85 34.43
C ILE A 131 17.38 28.71 34.30
N PHE A 132 16.90 27.48 34.52
CA PHE A 132 17.75 26.29 34.53
C PHE A 132 17.21 25.21 33.61
N ASN A 133 18.13 24.50 32.95
CA ASN A 133 17.75 23.23 32.34
C ASN A 133 17.69 22.11 33.39
N VAL A 134 16.92 21.06 33.10
CA VAL A 134 16.74 19.94 34.03
C VAL A 134 18.05 19.24 34.40
N GLN A 135 19.00 19.17 33.47
CA GLN A 135 20.29 18.54 33.71
C GLN A 135 21.10 19.32 34.77
N GLN A 136 20.89 20.62 34.90
CA GLN A 136 21.49 21.47 35.92
C GLN A 136 20.86 21.29 37.32
N LEU A 137 19.67 20.69 37.45
CA LEU A 137 18.96 20.54 38.74
C LEU A 137 19.08 19.14 39.38
N THR A 138 19.41 18.13 38.58
CA THR A 138 19.44 16.73 39.03
C THR A 138 20.69 16.41 39.90
N LYS A 139 20.75 15.24 40.56
CA LYS A 139 21.89 14.86 41.41
C LYS A 139 23.16 14.55 40.57
N PRO A 140 24.37 14.94 41.02
CA PRO A 140 25.62 14.60 40.34
C PRO A 140 25.85 13.08 40.26
N GLY A 141 26.40 12.61 39.15
CA GLY A 141 26.78 11.20 38.95
C GLY A 141 28.28 10.99 39.16
N ILE A 142 28.73 9.73 39.09
CA ILE A 142 30.13 9.30 39.35
C ILE A 142 31.19 10.04 38.48
N LYS A 143 30.78 10.66 37.36
CA LYS A 143 31.65 11.41 36.43
C LYS A 143 31.24 12.87 36.19
N THR A 144 30.32 13.43 36.98
CA THR A 144 29.76 14.76 36.69
C THR A 144 29.56 15.56 37.98
N SER A 145 30.43 16.55 38.22
CA SER A 145 30.21 17.60 39.21
C SER A 145 29.18 18.60 38.67
N ARG A 146 28.39 19.22 39.56
CA ARG A 146 27.30 20.13 39.19
C ARG A 146 27.34 21.36 40.08
N LYS A 147 27.69 22.49 39.50
CA LYS A 147 27.88 23.78 40.19
C LYS A 147 26.70 24.20 41.07
N THR A 148 25.47 23.89 40.69
CA THR A 148 24.24 24.21 41.45
C THR A 148 24.07 23.42 42.75
N ARG A 149 24.81 22.33 42.92
CA ARG A 149 24.79 21.42 44.09
C ARG A 149 26.10 21.49 44.89
N GLU A 150 27.01 22.39 44.51
CA GLU A 150 28.27 22.66 45.22
C GLU A 150 28.11 23.90 46.08
N ASN A 151 28.86 23.96 47.19
CA ASN A 151 28.85 25.15 48.05
C ASN A 151 29.37 26.36 47.26
N ASP A 152 28.61 27.45 47.31
CA ASP A 152 28.99 28.73 46.71
C ASP A 152 29.35 29.73 47.81
N GLU A 153 30.44 30.49 47.61
CA GLU A 153 30.94 31.46 48.58
C GLU A 153 29.99 32.64 48.79
N PHE A 154 29.21 33.02 47.77
CA PHE A 154 28.28 34.15 47.83
C PHE A 154 26.91 33.75 48.39
N ILE A 155 26.52 32.48 48.28
CA ILE A 155 25.23 31.95 48.79
C ILE A 155 25.39 31.33 50.19
N GLY A 156 26.58 30.82 50.51
CA GLY A 156 26.88 30.13 51.77
C GLY A 156 26.41 28.66 51.82
N GLN A 157 25.69 28.20 50.79
CA GLN A 157 25.19 26.83 50.63
C GLN A 157 24.98 26.51 49.14
N PRO A 158 24.70 25.26 48.76
CA PRO A 158 24.36 24.92 47.39
C PRO A 158 23.10 25.64 46.92
N LEU A 159 23.12 26.16 45.68
CA LEU A 159 21.96 26.87 45.10
C LEU A 159 20.68 26.02 45.14
N TYR A 160 20.77 24.72 44.94
CA TYR A 160 19.61 23.84 45.05
C TYR A 160 19.04 23.80 46.47
N GLU A 161 19.89 23.79 47.50
CA GLU A 161 19.45 23.84 48.90
C GLU A 161 18.85 25.21 49.23
N HIS A 162 19.37 26.29 48.62
CA HIS A 162 18.74 27.61 48.69
C HIS A 162 17.32 27.61 48.12
N LEU A 163 17.12 27.04 46.93
CA LEU A 163 15.80 26.90 46.33
C LEU A 163 14.85 26.05 47.19
N GLN A 164 15.35 25.04 47.91
CA GLN A 164 14.54 24.25 48.85
C GLN A 164 14.17 25.01 50.14
N SER A 165 14.98 26.00 50.53
CA SER A 165 14.81 26.73 51.78
C SER A 165 13.87 27.94 51.68
N VAL A 166 13.56 28.40 50.46
CA VAL A 166 12.70 29.57 50.25
C VAL A 166 11.21 29.22 50.35
N ASP A 167 10.44 30.05 51.05
CA ASP A 167 9.05 29.75 51.40
C ASP A 167 8.03 30.00 50.28
N ASP A 168 8.41 30.71 49.22
CA ASP A 168 7.52 31.23 48.16
C ASP A 168 7.87 30.73 46.76
N LEU A 169 8.68 29.68 46.64
CA LEU A 169 9.13 29.16 45.35
C LEU A 169 7.96 28.69 44.48
N VAL A 170 7.87 29.25 43.27
CA VAL A 170 6.97 28.76 42.21
C VAL A 170 7.82 28.21 41.06
N VAL A 171 7.45 27.04 40.55
CA VAL A 171 8.12 26.44 39.39
C VAL A 171 7.25 26.55 38.15
N ILE A 172 7.81 27.08 37.06
CA ILE A 172 7.24 27.06 35.72
C ILE A 172 8.04 26.04 34.90
N ALA A 173 7.39 24.98 34.46
CA ALA A 173 8.05 23.90 33.72
C ALA A 173 7.65 24.00 32.23
N ASP A 174 8.53 24.54 31.38
CA ASP A 174 8.27 24.61 29.93
C ASP A 174 8.49 23.24 29.28
N GLU A 175 7.74 22.92 28.23
CA GLU A 175 7.68 21.58 27.61
C GLU A 175 7.46 20.44 28.62
N HIS A 176 6.45 20.62 29.48
CA HIS A 176 6.19 19.77 30.64
C HIS A 176 6.14 18.24 30.36
N HIS A 177 5.65 17.82 29.19
CA HIS A 177 5.59 16.40 28.79
C HIS A 177 6.94 15.67 28.82
N VAL A 178 8.04 16.37 28.57
CA VAL A 178 9.39 15.77 28.58
C VAL A 178 9.77 15.25 29.97
N TYR A 179 9.17 15.82 31.02
CA TYR A 179 9.50 15.50 32.41
C TYR A 179 8.90 14.17 32.91
N ARG A 180 8.06 13.51 32.09
CA ARG A 180 7.56 12.15 32.35
C ARG A 180 8.15 11.09 31.41
N GLU A 181 8.09 11.30 30.09
CA GLU A 181 8.47 10.28 29.10
C GLU A 181 9.94 9.85 29.19
N LYS A 182 10.86 10.80 29.38
CA LYS A 182 12.31 10.54 29.21
C LYS A 182 13.11 10.41 30.51
N ALA A 183 12.55 10.75 31.68
CA ALA A 183 13.27 10.57 32.95
C ALA A 183 12.42 10.82 34.21
N LYS A 184 12.08 9.74 34.94
CA LYS A 184 11.51 9.83 36.30
C LYS A 184 12.39 10.65 37.26
N ALA A 185 13.71 10.60 37.11
CA ALA A 185 14.65 11.36 37.92
C ALA A 185 14.54 12.89 37.74
N PHE A 186 14.02 13.34 36.59
CA PHE A 186 13.89 14.76 36.25
C PHE A 186 12.68 15.38 36.93
N GLY A 187 11.51 14.75 36.78
CA GLY A 187 10.32 15.14 37.52
C GLY A 187 10.50 15.00 39.04
N ALA A 188 11.30 14.06 39.50
CA ALA A 188 11.64 13.94 40.93
C ALA A 188 12.44 15.15 41.43
N ALA A 189 13.48 15.60 40.72
CA ALA A 189 14.28 16.75 41.13
C ALA A 189 13.44 18.03 41.26
N VAL A 190 12.50 18.28 40.35
CA VAL A 190 11.63 19.46 40.45
C VAL A 190 10.67 19.35 41.65
N ARG A 191 10.06 18.17 41.87
CA ARG A 191 9.13 17.96 43.00
C ARG A 191 9.84 17.95 44.36
N GLU A 192 11.10 17.49 44.42
CA GLU A 192 11.96 17.53 45.61
C GLU A 192 12.30 18.95 46.08
N LEU A 193 12.08 19.98 45.25
CA LEU A 193 12.22 21.39 45.67
C LEU A 193 11.13 21.84 46.64
N ASN A 194 10.04 21.06 46.78
CA ASN A 194 8.86 21.40 47.57
C ASN A 194 8.29 22.82 47.26
N PRO A 195 8.07 23.16 45.97
CA PRO A 195 7.56 24.47 45.61
C PRO A 195 6.10 24.64 46.04
N ARG A 196 5.65 25.89 46.15
CA ARG A 196 4.27 26.26 46.44
C ARG A 196 3.30 25.93 45.31
N ALA A 197 3.81 25.88 44.08
CA ALA A 197 3.08 25.43 42.90
C ALA A 197 4.05 25.00 41.79
N ILE A 198 3.61 24.04 40.97
CA ILE A 198 4.28 23.66 39.72
C ILE A 198 3.31 23.94 38.58
N VAL A 199 3.70 24.82 37.66
CA VAL A 199 2.91 25.18 36.48
C VAL A 199 3.60 24.62 35.23
N GLY A 200 3.06 23.54 34.69
CA GLY A 200 3.50 22.94 33.44
C GLY A 200 2.92 23.68 32.24
N LEU A 201 3.77 24.09 31.30
CA LEU A 201 3.37 24.66 30.01
C LEU A 201 3.72 23.65 28.91
N THR A 202 2.73 23.21 28.13
CA THR A 202 2.99 22.27 27.04
C THR A 202 1.92 22.32 25.96
N ALA A 203 2.21 21.83 24.76
CA ALA A 203 1.22 21.63 23.69
C ALA A 203 0.76 20.17 23.61
N THR A 204 1.46 19.25 24.28
CA THR A 204 1.25 17.80 24.16
C THR A 204 1.27 17.19 25.56
N PRO A 205 0.24 17.43 26.40
CA PRO A 205 0.22 16.90 27.76
C PRO A 205 0.27 15.36 27.74
N ASP A 206 1.02 14.79 28.69
CA ASP A 206 1.07 13.35 28.92
C ASP A 206 -0.31 12.85 29.35
N GLU A 207 -0.68 11.62 28.95
CA GLU A 207 -1.97 11.03 29.30
C GLU A 207 -2.19 10.98 30.83
N ALA A 208 -1.12 10.74 31.59
CA ALA A 208 -1.15 10.69 33.05
C ALA A 208 -1.18 12.07 33.74
N ASP A 209 -1.14 13.17 33.00
CA ASP A 209 -1.28 14.54 33.51
C ASP A 209 -2.57 15.23 33.01
N ARG A 210 -3.46 14.49 32.32
CA ARG A 210 -4.74 15.02 31.81
C ARG A 210 -5.65 15.57 32.90
N ASP A 211 -5.67 14.94 34.08
CA ASP A 211 -6.42 15.38 35.25
C ASP A 211 -5.88 16.68 35.88
N LYS A 212 -4.63 17.04 35.57
CA LYS A 212 -3.98 18.27 36.03
C LYS A 212 -4.15 19.44 35.07
N VAL A 213 -4.77 19.23 33.90
CA VAL A 213 -4.96 20.29 32.91
C VAL A 213 -6.02 21.28 33.40
N VAL A 214 -5.59 22.48 33.77
CA VAL A 214 -6.47 23.55 34.28
C VAL A 214 -6.92 24.53 33.19
N PHE A 215 -6.17 24.56 32.10
CA PHE A 215 -6.47 25.38 30.93
C PHE A 215 -6.07 24.64 29.66
N GLN A 216 -6.96 24.66 28.68
CA GLN A 216 -6.71 24.11 27.36
C GLN A 216 -7.02 25.16 26.29
N TYR A 217 -6.13 25.27 25.32
CA TYR A 217 -6.32 26.07 24.13
C TYR A 217 -5.75 25.34 22.92
N SER A 218 -6.63 24.68 22.16
CA SER A 218 -6.21 23.77 21.09
C SER A 218 -5.77 24.52 19.83
N LEU A 219 -5.09 23.80 18.93
CA LEU A 219 -4.70 24.36 17.65
C LEU A 219 -5.93 24.70 16.77
N ALA A 220 -7.05 23.98 16.89
CA ALA A 220 -8.28 24.36 16.19
C ALA A 220 -8.81 25.71 16.69
N GLU A 221 -8.79 25.95 18.00
CA GLU A 221 -9.19 27.24 18.55
C GLU A 221 -8.27 28.35 18.06
N ALA A 222 -6.96 28.10 18.00
CA ALA A 222 -6.00 29.05 17.44
C ALA A 222 -6.26 29.38 15.96
N ILE A 223 -6.63 28.37 15.15
CA ILE A 223 -6.98 28.55 13.73
C ILE A 223 -8.31 29.32 13.61
N ALA A 224 -9.31 29.00 14.43
CA ALA A 224 -10.62 29.63 14.44
C ALA A 224 -10.56 31.10 14.88
N ASP A 225 -9.71 31.40 15.85
CA ASP A 225 -9.48 32.76 16.36
C ASP A 225 -8.51 33.57 15.47
N GLY A 226 -7.98 32.97 14.39
CA GLY A 226 -7.10 33.64 13.45
C GLY A 226 -5.71 33.98 14.00
N LEU A 227 -5.26 33.30 15.05
CA LEU A 227 -4.00 33.59 15.76
C LEU A 227 -2.78 32.90 15.15
N VAL A 228 -3.01 31.96 14.23
CA VAL A 228 -2.01 31.17 13.50
C VAL A 228 -2.37 31.04 12.02
N LYS A 229 -1.44 30.60 11.19
CA LYS A 229 -1.70 30.24 9.79
C LYS A 229 -2.67 29.06 9.68
N THR A 230 -3.32 28.93 8.53
CA THR A 230 -4.13 27.76 8.19
C THR A 230 -3.22 26.70 7.54
N PRO A 231 -3.15 25.47 8.07
CA PRO A 231 -2.40 24.41 7.43
C PRO A 231 -3.13 23.89 6.19
N VAL A 232 -2.40 23.72 5.08
CA VAL A 232 -2.89 23.20 3.81
C VAL A 232 -2.13 21.94 3.45
N ILE A 233 -2.82 20.83 3.33
CA ILE A 233 -2.25 19.55 2.88
C ILE A 233 -2.17 19.59 1.36
N VAL A 234 -0.98 19.33 0.81
CA VAL A 234 -0.70 19.33 -0.63
C VAL A 234 -0.25 17.95 -1.06
N TYR A 235 -0.90 17.38 -2.08
CA TYR A 235 -0.59 16.05 -2.59
C TYR A 235 -0.85 15.91 -4.09
N ARG A 236 -0.20 14.91 -4.70
CA ARG A 236 -0.41 14.51 -6.09
C ARG A 236 -1.35 13.30 -6.18
N GLU A 237 -2.14 13.23 -7.24
CA GLU A 237 -2.99 12.06 -7.55
C GLU A 237 -2.35 11.10 -8.56
N ASP A 238 -1.17 11.45 -9.09
CA ASP A 238 -0.47 10.72 -10.15
C ASP A 238 0.36 9.53 -9.67
N GLY A 239 0.48 9.38 -8.33
CA GLY A 239 1.18 8.27 -7.71
C GLY A 239 2.71 8.39 -7.73
N GLN A 240 3.28 9.52 -8.16
CA GLN A 240 4.70 9.79 -8.00
C GLN A 240 5.04 9.98 -6.52
N LYS A 241 6.09 9.29 -6.06
CA LYS A 241 6.50 9.24 -4.64
C LYS A 241 7.96 9.57 -4.44
N ASP A 242 8.69 9.90 -5.51
CA ASP A 242 10.09 10.23 -5.41
C ASP A 242 10.25 11.59 -4.73
N ILE A 243 11.34 11.71 -3.97
CA ILE A 243 11.63 12.92 -3.21
C ILE A 243 11.99 14.10 -4.11
N GLU A 244 12.62 13.86 -5.27
CA GLU A 244 13.01 14.94 -6.19
C GLU A 244 11.77 15.71 -6.68
N THR A 245 10.71 14.99 -7.10
CA THR A 245 9.41 15.57 -7.45
C THR A 245 8.80 16.32 -6.26
N GLN A 246 8.86 15.77 -5.04
CA GLN A 246 8.36 16.43 -3.83
C GLN A 246 9.07 17.74 -3.51
N LEU A 247 10.39 17.76 -3.63
CA LEU A 247 11.19 18.95 -3.41
C LEU A 247 10.95 19.98 -4.53
N SER A 248 10.75 19.52 -5.77
CA SER A 248 10.45 20.40 -6.91
C SER A 248 9.11 21.10 -6.73
N ASP A 249 8.06 20.36 -6.37
CA ASP A 249 6.74 20.90 -6.04
C ASP A 249 6.81 21.88 -4.87
N ALA A 250 7.54 21.54 -3.81
CA ALA A 250 7.71 22.40 -2.66
C ALA A 250 8.46 23.71 -2.99
N CYS A 251 9.49 23.64 -3.84
CA CYS A 251 10.20 24.82 -4.35
C CYS A 251 9.29 25.70 -5.22
N HIS A 252 8.48 25.09 -6.09
CA HIS A 252 7.53 25.80 -6.94
C HIS A 252 6.51 26.58 -6.09
N LEU A 253 5.89 25.91 -5.12
CA LEU A 253 4.95 26.52 -4.19
C LEU A 253 5.58 27.67 -3.38
N ARG A 254 6.80 27.48 -2.87
CA ARG A 254 7.54 28.52 -2.13
C ARG A 254 7.84 29.73 -3.00
N ALA A 255 8.24 29.53 -4.26
CA ALA A 255 8.53 30.60 -5.20
C ALA A 255 7.28 31.43 -5.52
N ARG A 256 6.15 30.77 -5.75
CA ARG A 256 4.86 31.44 -5.96
C ARG A 256 4.43 32.26 -4.74
N LYS A 257 4.55 31.69 -3.53
CA LYS A 257 4.29 32.43 -2.29
C LYS A 257 5.19 33.64 -2.14
N GLU A 258 6.49 33.52 -2.45
CA GLU A 258 7.43 34.64 -2.35
C GLU A 258 7.01 35.84 -3.20
N GLN A 259 6.55 35.61 -4.43
CA GLN A 259 6.04 36.68 -5.30
C GLN A 259 4.86 37.42 -4.64
N VAL A 260 3.91 36.68 -4.06
CA VAL A 260 2.72 37.26 -3.40
C VAL A 260 3.11 38.00 -2.12
N TRP A 261 4.00 37.43 -1.30
CA TRP A 261 4.47 38.05 -0.06
C TRP A 261 5.18 39.37 -0.35
N HIS A 262 6.06 39.40 -1.34
CA HIS A 262 6.77 40.62 -1.73
C HIS A 262 5.84 41.69 -2.32
N ALA A 263 4.90 41.30 -3.19
CA ALA A 263 3.91 42.22 -3.72
C ALA A 263 3.08 42.88 -2.61
N TRP A 264 2.63 42.08 -1.62
CA TRP A 264 1.88 42.59 -0.47
C TRP A 264 2.72 43.47 0.45
N SER A 265 3.95 43.05 0.81
CA SER A 265 4.86 43.85 1.63
C SER A 265 5.15 45.21 1.00
N ALA A 266 5.41 45.24 -0.31
CA ALA A 266 5.63 46.49 -1.05
C ALA A 266 4.38 47.37 -1.07
N GLN A 267 3.19 46.80 -1.30
CA GLN A 267 1.93 47.54 -1.33
C GLN A 267 1.55 48.12 0.04
N LYS A 268 1.89 47.43 1.13
CA LYS A 268 1.55 47.83 2.51
C LYS A 268 2.69 48.52 3.27
N GLU A 269 3.80 48.82 2.59
CA GLU A 269 5.00 49.42 3.16
C GLU A 269 5.51 48.66 4.41
N GLN A 270 5.37 47.34 4.40
CA GLN A 270 5.84 46.45 5.46
C GLN A 270 7.25 45.92 5.14
N PRO A 271 8.04 45.56 6.16
CA PRO A 271 9.32 44.90 5.94
C PRO A 271 9.18 43.69 5.00
N ARG A 272 10.17 43.52 4.12
CA ARG A 272 10.20 42.40 3.18
C ARG A 272 10.48 41.11 3.96
N ILE A 273 9.55 40.16 3.90
CA ILE A 273 9.71 38.83 4.47
C ILE A 273 9.65 37.81 3.34
N SER A 274 10.65 36.92 3.27
CA SER A 274 10.73 35.87 2.25
C SER A 274 10.30 34.53 2.85
N PRO A 275 9.37 33.79 2.21
CA PRO A 275 8.96 32.48 2.71
C PRO A 275 10.07 31.43 2.54
N VAL A 276 10.22 30.57 3.54
CA VAL A 276 11.22 29.50 3.58
C VAL A 276 10.56 28.13 3.43
N LEU A 277 11.21 27.26 2.65
CA LEU A 277 10.95 25.83 2.60
C LEU A 277 11.64 25.15 3.79
N PHE A 278 10.88 24.47 4.65
CA PHE A 278 11.43 23.70 5.75
C PHE A 278 11.33 22.20 5.45
N VAL A 279 12.48 21.52 5.35
CA VAL A 279 12.54 20.08 5.13
C VAL A 279 13.01 19.37 6.40
N VAL A 280 12.20 18.43 6.87
CA VAL A 280 12.48 17.64 8.07
C VAL A 280 12.89 16.24 7.69
N CYS A 281 14.12 15.86 8.07
CA CYS A 281 14.70 14.54 7.83
C CYS A 281 14.90 13.78 9.15
N GLN A 282 14.97 12.46 9.07
CA GLN A 282 15.20 11.59 10.23
C GLN A 282 16.69 11.38 10.52
N GLU A 283 17.52 11.31 9.46
CA GLU A 283 18.95 11.02 9.53
C GLU A 283 19.80 12.11 8.86
N ILE A 284 21.04 12.27 9.31
CA ILE A 284 22.01 13.26 8.77
C ILE A 284 22.29 13.00 7.29
N GLN A 285 22.45 11.74 6.90
CA GLN A 285 22.70 11.37 5.51
C GLN A 285 21.54 11.78 4.58
N ASP A 286 20.29 11.59 5.04
CA ASP A 286 19.11 12.01 4.30
C ASP A 286 19.05 13.53 4.16
N ALA A 287 19.37 14.29 5.22
CA ALA A 287 19.41 15.75 5.16
C ALA A 287 20.51 16.28 4.24
N GLU A 288 21.69 15.68 4.27
CA GLU A 288 22.78 16.01 3.32
C GLU A 288 22.37 15.73 1.88
N HIS A 289 21.74 14.57 1.63
CA HIS A 289 21.22 14.23 0.30
C HIS A 289 20.19 15.26 -0.18
N VAL A 290 19.19 15.59 0.65
CA VAL A 290 18.17 16.59 0.31
C VAL A 290 18.77 17.97 0.08
N ALA A 291 19.71 18.40 0.93
CA ALA A 291 20.38 19.69 0.77
C ALA A 291 21.14 19.75 -0.57
N ASN A 292 21.83 18.67 -0.94
CA ASN A 292 22.52 18.55 -2.21
C ASN A 292 21.56 18.56 -3.41
N VAL A 293 20.39 17.92 -3.30
CA VAL A 293 19.36 17.95 -4.36
C VAL A 293 18.81 19.36 -4.52
N LEU A 294 18.45 20.02 -3.42
CA LEU A 294 17.92 21.38 -3.43
C LEU A 294 18.91 22.42 -3.98
N ALA A 295 20.21 22.18 -3.85
CA ALA A 295 21.26 23.05 -4.38
C ALA A 295 21.52 22.87 -5.90
N ARG A 296 20.87 21.92 -6.58
CA ARG A 296 21.03 21.69 -8.03
C ARG A 296 20.25 22.73 -8.84
N ASP A 297 20.64 22.84 -10.11
CA ASP A 297 19.87 23.56 -11.12
C ASP A 297 18.43 23.02 -11.22
N GLY A 298 17.47 23.93 -11.30
CA GLY A 298 16.04 23.61 -11.27
C GLY A 298 15.38 23.65 -9.88
N TYR A 299 16.16 23.82 -8.81
CA TYR A 299 15.65 23.99 -7.44
C TYR A 299 16.07 25.35 -6.87
N LEU A 300 17.14 25.40 -6.07
CA LEU A 300 17.68 26.59 -5.39
C LEU A 300 19.20 26.66 -5.61
N PRO A 301 19.67 26.92 -6.85
CA PRO A 301 21.10 26.85 -7.19
C PRO A 301 21.94 28.03 -6.66
N GLY A 302 21.32 29.02 -6.00
CA GLY A 302 22.06 30.18 -5.48
C GLY A 302 22.90 29.86 -4.24
N ASP A 303 24.11 30.40 -4.19
CA ASP A 303 24.99 30.28 -3.02
C ASP A 303 24.27 30.76 -1.75
N GLY A 304 24.27 29.92 -0.71
CA GLY A 304 23.65 30.22 0.59
C GLY A 304 22.12 30.16 0.61
N GLN A 305 21.46 29.71 -0.47
CA GLN A 305 20.00 29.54 -0.49
C GLN A 305 19.52 28.31 0.29
N VAL A 306 20.36 27.28 0.41
CA VAL A 306 20.04 26.04 1.13
C VAL A 306 20.90 25.96 2.39
N LEU A 307 20.26 25.90 3.56
CA LEU A 307 20.92 25.84 4.85
C LEU A 307 20.68 24.47 5.50
N LEU A 308 21.76 23.71 5.74
CA LEU A 308 21.74 22.41 6.40
C LEU A 308 22.01 22.57 7.91
N ILE A 309 21.08 22.11 8.75
CA ILE A 309 21.17 22.17 10.20
C ILE A 309 21.16 20.77 10.84
N THR A 310 22.28 20.38 11.43
CA THR A 310 22.50 19.09 12.12
C THR A 310 23.18 19.33 13.47
N SER A 311 23.32 18.28 14.29
CA SER A 311 24.02 18.33 15.58
C SER A 311 25.48 18.78 15.52
N GLN A 312 26.05 18.86 14.32
CA GLN A 312 27.43 19.25 14.06
C GLN A 312 27.52 20.57 13.28
N SER A 313 26.43 21.33 13.19
CA SER A 313 26.41 22.64 12.50
C SER A 313 27.38 23.63 13.13
N SER A 314 28.04 24.42 12.28
CA SER A 314 28.97 25.46 12.70
C SER A 314 28.23 26.69 13.27
N ASP A 315 28.94 27.49 14.06
CA ASP A 315 28.41 28.76 14.59
C ASP A 315 27.93 29.70 13.48
N LYS A 316 28.59 29.65 12.32
CA LYS A 316 28.17 30.40 11.13
C LYS A 316 26.78 29.97 10.65
N ALA A 317 26.53 28.66 10.53
CA ALA A 317 25.24 28.13 10.10
C ALA A 317 24.13 28.46 11.11
N LEU A 318 24.45 28.46 12.41
CA LEU A 318 23.51 28.86 13.47
C LEU A 318 23.20 30.38 13.42
N ALA A 319 24.19 31.22 13.11
CA ALA A 319 23.98 32.65 12.91
C ALA A 319 23.11 32.94 11.68
N GLU A 320 23.35 32.25 10.55
CA GLU A 320 22.51 32.34 9.34
C GLU A 320 21.07 31.88 9.61
N LEU A 321 20.90 30.82 10.40
CA LEU A 321 19.60 30.32 10.85
C LEU A 321 18.85 31.34 11.71
N ALA A 322 19.56 32.08 12.57
CA ALA A 322 18.98 33.14 13.40
C ALA A 322 18.59 34.38 12.57
N ALA A 323 19.33 34.67 11.50
CA ALA A 323 19.09 35.79 10.60
C ALA A 323 18.11 35.46 9.44
N VAL A 324 17.51 34.27 9.41
CA VAL A 324 16.67 33.80 8.30
C VAL A 324 15.41 34.66 8.02
N GLU A 325 14.96 35.44 9.01
CA GLU A 325 13.84 36.38 8.87
C GLU A 325 14.28 37.75 8.33
N SER A 326 15.59 37.99 8.25
CA SER A 326 16.14 39.25 7.74
C SER A 326 15.79 39.43 6.25
N PRO A 327 15.42 40.64 5.81
CA PRO A 327 15.17 40.95 4.40
C PRO A 327 16.34 40.57 3.47
N ASP A 328 17.57 40.64 3.99
CA ASP A 328 18.80 40.39 3.24
C ASP A 328 19.25 38.91 3.30
N SER A 329 18.51 38.04 4.00
CA SER A 329 18.88 36.63 4.09
C SER A 329 18.76 35.94 2.71
N PRO A 330 19.82 35.28 2.21
CA PRO A 330 19.75 34.52 0.97
C PRO A 330 19.00 33.20 1.15
N VAL A 331 18.83 32.72 2.38
CA VAL A 331 18.27 31.40 2.68
C VAL A 331 16.82 31.30 2.19
N ARG A 332 16.52 30.22 1.48
CA ARG A 332 15.18 29.87 0.95
C ARG A 332 14.74 28.47 1.28
N ALA A 333 15.68 27.59 1.66
CA ALA A 333 15.37 26.30 2.25
C ALA A 333 16.23 26.05 3.48
N VAL A 334 15.62 25.47 4.51
CA VAL A 334 16.29 24.94 5.70
C VAL A 334 16.02 23.45 5.76
N VAL A 335 17.09 22.65 5.77
CA VAL A 335 17.02 21.19 5.88
C VAL A 335 17.54 20.81 7.26
N SER A 336 16.78 20.03 8.04
CA SER A 336 17.19 19.70 9.40
C SER A 336 16.91 18.26 9.83
N VAL A 337 17.79 17.76 10.69
CA VAL A 337 17.66 16.46 11.37
C VAL A 337 17.46 16.66 12.85
N ASN A 338 16.23 16.45 13.31
CA ASN A 338 15.85 16.33 14.73
C ASN A 338 16.29 17.47 15.69
N MET A 339 17.10 18.44 15.27
CA MET A 339 17.70 19.50 16.08
C MET A 339 16.78 20.70 16.20
N LEU A 340 16.10 21.06 15.11
CA LEU A 340 15.11 22.15 15.13
C LEU A 340 13.79 21.71 15.79
N LYS A 341 13.74 20.52 16.41
CA LYS A 341 12.64 20.11 17.30
C LYS A 341 12.47 21.06 18.48
N GLU A 342 13.54 21.71 18.94
CA GLU A 342 13.55 22.60 20.10
C GLU A 342 14.27 23.93 19.75
N GLY A 343 13.70 25.10 20.14
CA GLY A 343 14.43 26.39 20.10
C GLY A 343 14.42 27.27 18.84
N TRP A 344 14.18 26.78 17.61
CA TRP A 344 14.13 27.64 16.41
C TRP A 344 12.79 28.39 16.20
N ASP A 345 12.76 29.68 16.51
CA ASP A 345 11.58 30.54 16.46
C ASP A 345 11.62 31.48 15.25
N VAL A 346 10.85 31.16 14.21
CA VAL A 346 10.71 31.95 12.96
C VAL A 346 9.25 32.00 12.51
N LYS A 347 8.89 33.07 11.80
CA LYS A 347 7.52 33.36 11.32
C LYS A 347 7.35 33.12 9.82
N ASN A 348 8.46 33.06 9.07
CA ASN A 348 8.47 33.04 7.61
C ASN A 348 8.49 31.65 6.96
N ILE A 349 8.20 30.57 7.69
CA ILE A 349 8.03 29.24 7.06
C ILE A 349 6.76 29.27 6.19
N GLY A 350 6.90 29.00 4.89
CA GLY A 350 5.80 29.01 3.92
C GLY A 350 5.39 27.61 3.45
N VAL A 351 6.36 26.70 3.37
CA VAL A 351 6.19 25.33 2.86
C VAL A 351 6.97 24.36 3.76
N ILE A 352 6.41 23.21 4.07
CA ILE A 352 7.00 22.14 4.88
C ILE A 352 6.98 20.84 4.08
N VAL A 353 8.12 20.15 4.08
CA VAL A 353 8.27 18.80 3.51
C VAL A 353 8.76 17.86 4.62
N GLY A 354 8.04 16.77 4.84
CA GLY A 354 8.51 15.67 5.67
C GLY A 354 9.21 14.61 4.81
N TYR A 355 10.52 14.44 4.99
CA TYR A 355 11.30 13.42 4.28
C TYR A 355 11.17 12.08 5.02
N ARG A 356 10.51 11.10 4.36
CA ARG A 356 10.04 9.81 4.91
C ARG A 356 9.02 10.03 6.03
N ALA A 357 7.79 9.50 5.86
CA ALA A 357 6.63 9.71 6.76
C ALA A 357 7.01 10.05 8.21
N LEU A 358 6.49 11.17 8.72
CA LEU A 358 6.65 11.61 10.11
C LEU A 358 6.18 10.49 11.05
N ALA A 359 7.11 9.67 11.51
CA ALA A 359 6.82 8.41 12.19
C ALA A 359 6.31 8.57 13.63
N SER A 360 6.05 9.80 14.11
CA SER A 360 5.39 10.02 15.40
C SER A 360 4.41 11.19 15.39
N SER A 361 3.29 11.01 16.11
CA SER A 361 2.24 12.00 16.34
C SER A 361 2.78 13.27 17.02
N THR A 362 3.70 13.11 17.97
CA THR A 362 4.37 14.22 18.69
C THR A 362 5.31 15.05 17.81
N LEU A 363 5.98 14.43 16.83
CA LEU A 363 6.90 15.13 15.92
C LEU A 363 6.16 16.03 14.92
N THR A 364 4.96 15.62 14.50
CA THR A 364 4.15 16.36 13.53
C THR A 364 3.66 17.68 14.11
N GLU A 365 3.22 17.71 15.36
CA GLU A 365 2.72 18.93 16.02
C GLU A 365 3.84 19.93 16.35
N GLN A 366 5.02 19.46 16.78
CA GLN A 366 6.17 20.33 17.04
C GLN A 366 6.74 20.95 15.75
N VAL A 367 6.72 20.21 14.64
CA VAL A 367 7.16 20.70 13.31
C VAL A 367 6.13 21.67 12.73
N LEU A 368 4.85 21.31 12.75
CA LEU A 368 3.76 22.15 12.24
C LEU A 368 3.66 23.45 13.04
N GLY A 369 3.78 23.36 14.37
CA GLY A 369 3.73 24.48 15.31
C GLY A 369 4.68 25.63 15.03
N ARG A 370 5.83 25.33 14.41
CA ARG A 370 6.81 26.35 13.99
C ARG A 370 6.39 27.03 12.70
N GLY A 371 5.81 26.27 11.77
CA GLY A 371 5.29 26.78 10.51
C GLY A 371 4.06 27.68 10.64
N LEU A 372 3.30 27.49 11.71
CA LEU A 372 1.99 28.10 11.93
C LEU A 372 2.03 29.57 12.37
N ARG A 373 3.20 30.14 12.66
CA ARG A 373 3.28 31.56 13.07
C ARG A 373 2.93 32.51 11.92
N LEU A 374 2.32 33.65 12.25
CA LEU A 374 1.93 34.67 11.29
C LEU A 374 3.12 35.58 10.93
N PRO A 375 3.49 35.73 9.65
CA PRO A 375 4.69 36.47 9.22
C PRO A 375 4.61 37.95 9.59
N PHE A 376 3.42 38.54 9.50
CA PHE A 376 3.18 39.97 9.78
C PHE A 376 2.41 40.19 11.09
N GLY A 377 2.48 39.24 12.03
CA GLY A 377 1.85 39.34 13.36
C GLY A 377 0.34 39.08 13.39
N ALA A 378 -0.37 39.35 12.29
CA ALA A 378 -1.79 39.08 12.10
C ALA A 378 -2.05 38.39 10.74
N ARG A 379 -3.22 37.76 10.59
CA ARG A 379 -3.70 37.31 9.27
C ARG A 379 -4.01 38.52 8.41
N VAL A 380 -3.63 38.46 7.13
CA VAL A 380 -3.76 39.58 6.20
C VAL A 380 -4.93 39.41 5.21
N GLY A 381 -5.60 38.25 5.24
CA GLY A 381 -6.71 37.92 4.35
C GLY A 381 -6.27 37.35 3.00
N ILE A 382 -4.99 36.99 2.84
CA ILE A 382 -4.43 36.47 1.60
C ILE A 382 -3.95 35.05 1.85
N ALA A 383 -4.60 34.07 1.22
CA ALA A 383 -4.32 32.65 1.40
C ALA A 383 -2.83 32.29 1.25
N ALA A 384 -2.13 32.85 0.25
CA ALA A 384 -0.70 32.57 0.05
C ALA A 384 0.18 32.98 1.24
N ILE A 385 -0.23 33.97 2.05
CA ILE A 385 0.47 34.47 3.24
C ILE A 385 -0.04 33.77 4.50
N ASP A 386 -1.36 33.64 4.62
CA ASP A 386 -2.01 33.11 5.81
C ASP A 386 -1.98 31.58 5.86
N HIS A 387 -1.55 30.89 4.80
CA HIS A 387 -1.46 29.44 4.75
C HIS A 387 -0.01 28.94 4.85
N VAL A 388 0.17 27.81 5.54
CA VAL A 388 1.40 27.00 5.47
C VAL A 388 1.10 25.73 4.70
N GLU A 389 1.92 25.40 3.70
CA GLU A 389 1.69 24.24 2.85
C GLU A 389 2.52 23.05 3.31
N LEU A 390 1.86 21.93 3.56
CA LEU A 390 2.45 20.66 3.95
C LEU A 390 2.43 19.73 2.74
N VAL A 391 3.57 19.59 2.08
CA VAL A 391 3.71 18.73 0.90
C VAL A 391 3.96 17.30 1.35
N ALA A 392 3.01 16.41 1.06
CA ALA A 392 3.07 15.01 1.44
C ALA A 392 2.87 14.09 0.23
N HIS A 393 3.92 13.36 -0.14
CA HIS A 393 3.87 12.40 -1.26
C HIS A 393 3.62 10.95 -0.80
N ASP A 394 3.55 10.71 0.52
CA ASP A 394 3.03 9.47 1.09
C ASP A 394 1.51 9.49 1.16
N SER A 395 0.89 8.32 0.95
CA SER A 395 -0.54 8.18 0.68
C SER A 395 -1.40 9.11 1.54
N TYR A 396 -1.99 10.10 0.89
CA TYR A 396 -3.06 10.95 1.39
C TYR A 396 -4.08 10.16 2.24
N ARG A 397 -4.37 8.90 1.93
CA ARG A 397 -5.18 7.97 2.74
C ARG A 397 -4.60 7.58 4.12
N LYS A 398 -3.28 7.44 4.29
CA LYS A 398 -2.63 7.19 5.60
C LYS A 398 -2.55 8.46 6.44
N LEU A 399 -2.29 9.61 5.82
CA LEU A 399 -2.39 10.92 6.47
C LEU A 399 -3.84 11.25 6.85
N LEU A 400 -4.82 10.81 6.04
CA LEU A 400 -6.24 10.91 6.35
C LEU A 400 -6.72 9.85 7.36
N ALA A 401 -6.08 8.68 7.46
CA ALA A 401 -6.35 7.75 8.56
C ALA A 401 -5.82 8.33 9.88
N ASN A 402 -4.69 9.03 9.83
CA ASN A 402 -4.19 9.91 10.89
C ASN A 402 -4.95 11.25 10.96
N LYS A 403 -5.97 11.51 10.11
CA LYS A 403 -6.85 12.68 10.20
C LYS A 403 -7.55 12.67 11.53
N ASN A 404 -7.94 11.51 12.04
CA ASN A 404 -8.53 11.40 13.36
C ASN A 404 -7.50 11.72 14.43
N ALA A 405 -6.24 11.29 14.34
CA ALA A 405 -5.20 11.69 15.29
C ALA A 405 -4.89 13.21 15.28
N LEU A 406 -4.82 13.84 14.10
CA LEU A 406 -4.66 15.30 13.95
C LEU A 406 -5.93 16.05 14.36
N LEU A 407 -7.13 15.54 14.06
CA LEU A 407 -8.43 16.12 14.42
C LEU A 407 -8.77 15.95 15.92
N GLU A 408 -8.42 14.82 16.52
CA GLU A 408 -8.53 14.50 17.96
C GLU A 408 -7.51 15.30 18.78
N GLN A 409 -6.40 15.73 18.18
CA GLN A 409 -5.47 16.70 18.76
C GLN A 409 -5.92 18.15 18.55
N LEU A 410 -6.59 18.43 17.43
CA LEU A 410 -7.15 19.76 17.13
C LEU A 410 -8.41 20.06 17.95
N VAL A 411 -9.22 19.06 18.29
CA VAL A 411 -10.44 19.19 19.10
C VAL A 411 -10.35 18.23 20.28
N PRO A 412 -10.37 18.71 21.53
CA PRO A 412 -10.23 17.83 22.68
C PRO A 412 -11.39 16.82 22.79
N PRO A 413 -11.14 15.62 23.36
CA PRO A 413 -12.21 14.72 23.78
C PRO A 413 -13.11 15.46 24.77
N ALA A 414 -14.43 15.23 24.65
CA ALA A 414 -15.39 15.79 25.61
C ALA A 414 -15.02 15.32 27.03
N PRO A 415 -15.20 16.16 28.07
CA PRO A 415 -15.05 15.68 29.44
C PRO A 415 -15.96 14.48 29.64
N GLU A 416 -15.39 13.36 30.08
CA GLU A 416 -16.16 12.17 30.40
C GLU A 416 -17.21 12.54 31.45
N VAL A 417 -18.47 12.53 31.02
CA VAL A 417 -19.60 12.59 31.94
C VAL A 417 -19.55 11.29 32.73
N SER A 418 -19.36 11.42 34.05
CA SER A 418 -19.33 10.28 34.97
C SER A 418 -20.51 9.34 34.70
N PRO A 419 -20.28 8.03 34.56
CA PRO A 419 -21.38 7.11 34.27
C PRO A 419 -22.34 7.06 35.46
N THR A 420 -23.57 7.52 35.21
CA THR A 420 -24.73 7.28 36.08
C THR A 420 -24.91 5.76 36.26
N PRO A 421 -25.22 5.25 37.46
CA PRO A 421 -25.35 3.81 37.68
C PRO A 421 -26.51 3.21 36.86
N PRO A 422 -26.44 1.91 36.54
CA PRO A 422 -27.26 1.31 35.49
C PRO A 422 -28.72 1.18 35.92
N ALA A 423 -29.63 1.54 35.02
CA ALA A 423 -31.01 1.07 35.09
C ALA A 423 -31.10 -0.33 34.46
N PRO A 424 -31.89 -1.25 35.06
CA PRO A 424 -31.99 -2.62 34.61
C PRO A 424 -32.89 -2.74 33.37
N ASP A 425 -32.70 -3.85 32.67
CA ASP A 425 -33.57 -4.43 31.66
C ASP A 425 -33.44 -3.88 30.23
N GLY A 426 -32.49 -4.49 29.51
CA GLY A 426 -32.82 -5.46 28.47
C GLY A 426 -33.65 -4.95 27.28
N GLN A 427 -32.95 -4.47 26.24
CA GLN A 427 -33.17 -4.86 24.84
C GLN A 427 -32.10 -4.19 23.94
N PRO A 428 -31.30 -4.95 23.16
CA PRO A 428 -30.40 -4.34 22.18
C PRO A 428 -31.14 -4.00 20.88
N LEU A 429 -31.05 -2.73 20.49
CA LEU A 429 -31.27 -2.24 19.13
C LEU A 429 -30.07 -2.60 18.23
N PRO A 430 -30.26 -2.95 16.95
CA PRO A 430 -29.19 -3.45 16.10
C PRO A 430 -28.33 -2.32 15.52
N LEU A 431 -27.01 -2.45 15.64
CA LEU A 431 -26.03 -1.67 14.85
C LEU A 431 -25.55 -2.50 13.63
N PRO A 432 -25.14 -1.83 12.55
CA PRO A 432 -24.81 -2.46 11.29
C PRO A 432 -23.37 -2.98 11.24
N PHE A 433 -23.24 -4.20 10.71
CA PHE A 433 -22.11 -4.77 9.97
C PHE A 433 -20.68 -4.42 10.48
N GLY A 434 -20.19 -5.28 11.37
CA GLY A 434 -18.77 -5.53 11.62
C GLY A 434 -18.49 -7.03 11.48
N GLU A 435 -17.34 -7.32 10.89
CA GLU A 435 -16.82 -8.64 10.49
C GLU A 435 -16.91 -9.73 11.58
N GLN A 436 -17.41 -10.91 11.19
CA GLN A 436 -17.18 -12.16 11.92
C GLN A 436 -16.78 -13.28 10.95
N GLN A 437 -15.76 -14.02 11.37
CA GLN A 437 -15.21 -15.22 10.77
C GLN A 437 -16.30 -16.29 10.53
N PRO A 438 -16.23 -17.13 9.48
CA PRO A 438 -17.19 -18.21 9.31
C PRO A 438 -16.91 -19.33 10.33
N GLY A 439 -17.79 -19.46 11.32
CA GLY A 439 -17.92 -20.64 12.16
C GLY A 439 -18.72 -21.73 11.44
N HIS A 440 -18.19 -22.95 11.41
CA HIS A 440 -18.90 -24.15 10.96
C HIS A 440 -19.88 -24.60 12.06
N SER A 441 -21.13 -24.89 11.69
CA SER A 441 -22.13 -25.47 12.59
C SER A 441 -22.32 -26.95 12.26
N GLU A 442 -22.09 -27.84 13.22
CA GLU A 442 -22.37 -29.28 13.13
C GLU A 442 -23.82 -29.55 13.54
N ILE A 443 -24.61 -30.19 12.67
CA ILE A 443 -25.94 -30.71 13.00
C ILE A 443 -25.89 -32.22 12.80
N ALA A 444 -26.11 -32.97 13.87
CA ALA A 444 -26.14 -34.43 13.84
C ALA A 444 -27.59 -34.93 13.78
N GLU A 445 -28.01 -35.37 12.60
CA GLU A 445 -29.20 -36.23 12.45
C GLU A 445 -28.86 -37.37 11.48
N ASN A 446 -29.22 -38.60 11.86
CA ASN A 446 -29.10 -39.83 11.05
C ASN A 446 -27.70 -40.25 10.58
N GLY A 447 -26.64 -39.87 11.31
CA GLY A 447 -25.31 -40.50 11.15
C GLY A 447 -24.50 -40.06 9.92
N GLU A 448 -24.90 -39.00 9.23
CA GLU A 448 -24.07 -38.30 8.24
C GLU A 448 -23.63 -36.93 8.78
N LEU A 449 -22.39 -36.54 8.46
CA LEU A 449 -21.82 -35.22 8.76
C LEU A 449 -21.95 -34.35 7.49
N HIS A 450 -22.77 -33.31 7.55
CA HIS A 450 -22.93 -32.33 6.47
C HIS A 450 -22.11 -31.06 6.76
N LEU A 451 -21.18 -30.71 5.88
CA LEU A 451 -20.48 -29.42 5.90
C LEU A 451 -21.06 -28.49 4.83
N VAL A 452 -21.84 -27.50 5.25
CA VAL A 452 -22.50 -26.52 4.37
C VAL A 452 -21.63 -25.26 4.24
N GLY A 453 -21.35 -24.82 3.00
CA GLY A 453 -20.75 -23.51 2.71
C GLY A 453 -21.82 -22.42 2.51
N PRO A 454 -21.53 -21.12 2.74
CA PRO A 454 -22.56 -20.09 2.73
C PRO A 454 -23.12 -19.83 1.31
N ALA A 455 -24.43 -19.58 1.24
CA ALA A 455 -25.17 -19.34 0.00
C ALA A 455 -24.67 -18.11 -0.78
N ARG A 456 -24.74 -18.15 -2.11
CA ARG A 456 -24.44 -17.01 -2.99
C ARG A 456 -25.74 -16.49 -3.60
N ILE A 457 -25.88 -15.16 -3.64
CA ILE A 457 -26.99 -14.48 -4.31
C ILE A 457 -26.54 -14.08 -5.72
N GLN A 458 -27.25 -14.54 -6.74
CA GLN A 458 -27.10 -14.07 -8.12
C GLN A 458 -28.49 -13.69 -8.62
N ASP A 459 -28.65 -12.45 -9.09
CA ASP A 459 -29.91 -11.89 -9.63
C ASP A 459 -31.14 -12.03 -8.72
N GLY A 460 -30.96 -11.85 -7.41
CA GLY A 460 -32.07 -11.74 -6.45
C GLY A 460 -32.71 -13.07 -6.02
N GLU A 461 -32.24 -14.21 -6.53
CA GLU A 461 -32.58 -15.54 -6.01
C GLU A 461 -31.41 -16.15 -5.22
N VAL A 462 -31.74 -16.83 -4.13
CA VAL A 462 -30.79 -17.55 -3.28
C VAL A 462 -30.54 -18.92 -3.90
N VAL A 463 -29.29 -19.20 -4.28
CA VAL A 463 -28.87 -20.53 -4.76
C VAL A 463 -28.01 -21.18 -3.68
N ASP A 464 -28.46 -22.33 -3.17
CA ASP A 464 -27.73 -23.14 -2.19
C ASP A 464 -26.44 -23.71 -2.79
N GLY A 465 -25.35 -23.65 -2.01
CA GLY A 465 -24.01 -24.07 -2.40
C GLY A 465 -23.86 -25.59 -2.47
N ALA A 466 -23.04 -26.06 -3.40
CA ALA A 466 -22.79 -27.48 -3.69
C ALA A 466 -22.17 -28.27 -2.51
N GLU A 467 -22.69 -29.47 -2.26
CA GLU A 467 -22.19 -30.45 -1.29
C GLU A 467 -20.83 -31.05 -1.71
N PHE A 468 -19.90 -31.22 -0.76
CA PHE A 468 -18.63 -31.92 -0.97
C PHE A 468 -18.41 -33.02 0.09
N LEU A 469 -18.20 -34.24 -0.42
CA LEU A 469 -17.52 -35.42 0.18
C LEU A 469 -18.12 -36.03 1.48
N ILE A 470 -18.85 -37.15 1.31
CA ILE A 470 -19.27 -38.08 2.37
C ILE A 470 -18.31 -39.29 2.37
N LEU A 471 -17.69 -39.56 3.53
CA LEU A 471 -16.92 -40.79 3.81
C LEU A 471 -17.87 -41.81 4.44
N SER A 472 -18.27 -42.81 3.67
CA SER A 472 -19.30 -43.78 4.06
C SER A 472 -18.74 -44.97 4.86
N SER A 473 -19.52 -45.40 5.84
CA SER A 473 -19.27 -46.51 6.77
C SER A 473 -19.14 -47.89 6.08
N ILE A 474 -18.54 -48.85 6.80
CA ILE A 474 -18.24 -50.21 6.33
C ILE A 474 -19.50 -50.99 5.85
N GLU A 475 -20.71 -50.61 6.28
CA GLU A 475 -21.98 -51.18 5.79
C GLU A 475 -22.42 -50.59 4.43
N ALA A 476 -22.13 -49.31 4.18
CA ALA A 476 -22.28 -48.73 2.86
C ALA A 476 -21.30 -49.37 1.88
N THR A 477 -20.07 -49.73 2.30
CA THR A 477 -19.15 -50.50 1.47
C THR A 477 -19.72 -51.88 1.12
N ALA A 478 -20.47 -52.54 1.99
CA ALA A 478 -21.08 -53.85 1.70
C ALA A 478 -22.34 -53.75 0.80
N GLN A 479 -23.19 -52.73 0.99
CA GLN A 479 -24.32 -52.48 0.11
C GLN A 479 -23.89 -51.88 -1.25
N GLN A 480 -22.83 -51.08 -1.27
CA GLN A 480 -22.17 -50.60 -2.48
C GLN A 480 -21.43 -51.74 -3.16
N LEU A 481 -20.80 -52.70 -2.45
CA LEU A 481 -20.25 -53.91 -3.06
C LEU A 481 -21.35 -54.78 -3.69
N ASN A 482 -22.54 -54.88 -3.06
CA ASN A 482 -23.69 -55.59 -3.63
C ASN A 482 -24.34 -54.82 -4.79
N LYS A 483 -24.43 -53.48 -4.73
CA LYS A 483 -24.89 -52.63 -5.83
C LYS A 483 -23.89 -52.57 -6.97
N ASP A 484 -22.59 -52.56 -6.68
CA ASP A 484 -21.50 -52.61 -7.63
C ASP A 484 -21.36 -54.03 -8.20
N GLN A 485 -21.69 -55.10 -7.47
CA GLN A 485 -21.83 -56.46 -8.02
C GLN A 485 -23.10 -56.60 -8.89
N ALA A 486 -24.20 -55.96 -8.51
CA ALA A 486 -25.45 -55.90 -9.29
C ALA A 486 -25.35 -54.97 -10.52
N ALA A 487 -24.54 -53.91 -10.45
CA ALA A 487 -24.20 -53.03 -11.57
C ALA A 487 -23.08 -53.63 -12.44
N ALA A 488 -22.15 -54.38 -11.84
CA ALA A 488 -21.11 -55.09 -12.57
C ALA A 488 -21.69 -56.24 -13.43
N SER A 489 -22.85 -56.78 -13.05
CA SER A 489 -23.62 -57.72 -13.86
C SER A 489 -24.41 -57.05 -15.00
N GLN A 490 -24.38 -55.71 -15.11
CA GLN A 490 -25.02 -54.94 -16.18
C GLN A 490 -24.03 -54.23 -17.12
N VAL A 491 -22.72 -54.34 -16.90
CA VAL A 491 -21.68 -53.72 -17.76
C VAL A 491 -20.74 -54.79 -18.33
N LEU A 492 -20.51 -54.75 -19.64
CA LEU A 492 -19.60 -55.63 -20.38
C LEU A 492 -18.14 -55.24 -20.11
N TYR A 493 -17.57 -55.80 -19.03
CA TYR A 493 -16.17 -55.61 -18.68
C TYR A 493 -15.22 -56.38 -19.61
N LYS A 494 -13.95 -55.99 -19.56
CA LYS A 494 -12.89 -56.82 -20.12
C LYS A 494 -12.71 -58.11 -19.31
N VAL A 495 -12.35 -59.20 -19.97
CA VAL A 495 -12.05 -60.50 -19.33
C VAL A 495 -10.88 -60.33 -18.36
N LYS A 496 -10.88 -61.11 -17.26
CA LYS A 496 -9.81 -61.08 -16.27
C LYS A 496 -8.46 -61.38 -16.95
N ASN A 497 -7.47 -60.51 -16.72
CA ASN A 497 -6.13 -60.51 -17.34
C ASN A 497 -6.06 -60.01 -18.80
N ALA A 498 -7.16 -59.57 -19.42
CA ALA A 498 -7.10 -58.92 -20.73
C ALA A 498 -6.51 -57.49 -20.63
N PRO A 499 -5.68 -57.06 -21.60
CA PRO A 499 -5.11 -55.73 -21.62
C PRO A 499 -6.16 -54.66 -21.96
N SER A 500 -5.90 -53.42 -21.57
CA SER A 500 -6.52 -52.25 -22.21
C SER A 500 -5.64 -51.83 -23.38
N ILE A 501 -6.22 -51.49 -24.52
CA ILE A 501 -5.49 -51.02 -25.70
C ILE A 501 -5.58 -49.48 -25.72
N ILE A 502 -4.44 -48.81 -25.90
CA ILE A 502 -4.38 -47.35 -26.11
C ILE A 502 -4.37 -47.08 -27.60
N PHE A 503 -5.54 -46.81 -28.19
CA PHE A 503 -5.68 -46.49 -29.60
C PHE A 503 -5.22 -45.03 -29.88
N PRO A 504 -4.22 -44.81 -30.75
CA PRO A 504 -3.73 -43.47 -31.07
C PRO A 504 -4.62 -42.79 -32.11
N ARG A 505 -5.63 -42.06 -31.63
CA ARG A 505 -6.56 -41.33 -32.52
C ARG A 505 -5.90 -40.07 -33.04
N ARG A 506 -5.78 -39.93 -34.36
CA ARG A 506 -5.20 -38.74 -34.99
C ARG A 506 -6.31 -37.73 -35.31
N GLU A 507 -6.21 -36.52 -34.76
CA GLU A 507 -7.20 -35.44 -34.97
C GLU A 507 -6.53 -34.06 -35.16
N ARG A 508 -7.26 -33.08 -35.70
CA ARG A 508 -6.77 -31.70 -35.89
C ARG A 508 -7.09 -30.86 -34.66
N GLU A 509 -6.06 -30.27 -34.06
CA GLU A 509 -6.16 -29.30 -32.97
C GLU A 509 -5.85 -27.89 -33.48
N LEU A 510 -6.54 -26.88 -32.94
CA LEU A 510 -6.26 -25.47 -33.24
C LEU A 510 -5.09 -24.98 -32.39
N ALA A 511 -3.97 -24.61 -33.02
CA ALA A 511 -2.81 -24.00 -32.38
C ALA A 511 -2.73 -22.49 -32.72
N PRO A 512 -2.33 -21.61 -31.79
CA PRO A 512 -2.09 -20.20 -32.12
C PRO A 512 -0.94 -20.05 -33.11
N VAL A 513 -1.07 -19.15 -34.08
CA VAL A 513 0.06 -18.75 -34.95
C VAL A 513 1.12 -18.03 -34.12
N GLU A 514 2.40 -18.18 -34.48
CA GLU A 514 3.48 -17.37 -33.90
C GLU A 514 3.20 -15.88 -34.13
N PHE A 515 3.29 -15.09 -33.06
CA PHE A 515 2.99 -13.67 -33.12
C PHE A 515 4.19 -12.88 -33.64
N SER A 516 3.92 -11.87 -34.46
CA SER A 516 4.91 -10.90 -34.95
C SER A 516 4.40 -9.48 -34.75
N LEU A 517 5.28 -8.55 -34.39
CA LEU A 517 4.97 -7.11 -34.35
C LEU A 517 4.62 -6.57 -35.75
N GLY A 518 4.98 -7.29 -36.81
CA GLY A 518 4.52 -7.00 -38.17
C GLY A 518 3.00 -7.02 -38.32
N CYS A 519 2.28 -7.70 -37.43
CA CYS A 519 0.81 -7.72 -37.42
C CYS A 519 0.17 -6.45 -36.85
N ILE A 520 0.94 -5.53 -36.26
CA ILE A 520 0.43 -4.26 -35.77
C ILE A 520 0.27 -3.28 -36.94
N GLU A 521 -0.97 -2.88 -37.21
CA GLU A 521 -1.31 -1.91 -38.25
C GLU A 521 -0.82 -0.50 -37.91
N ASN A 522 -0.27 0.23 -38.88
CA ASN A 522 0.16 1.63 -38.68
C ASN A 522 -0.99 2.51 -38.20
N ALA A 523 -2.18 2.34 -38.78
CA ALA A 523 -3.36 3.11 -38.42
C ALA A 523 -3.78 2.89 -36.96
N ALA A 524 -3.60 1.67 -36.44
CA ALA A 524 -3.91 1.36 -35.04
C ALA A 524 -2.90 2.05 -34.09
N ALA A 525 -1.61 2.02 -34.42
CA ALA A 525 -0.58 2.73 -33.66
C ALA A 525 -0.81 4.26 -33.67
N GLN A 526 -1.11 4.84 -34.83
CA GLN A 526 -1.44 6.27 -34.97
C GLN A 526 -2.70 6.65 -34.20
N ALA A 527 -3.75 5.80 -34.23
CA ALA A 527 -5.00 6.08 -33.53
C ALA A 527 -4.82 6.15 -32.01
N ILE A 528 -3.99 5.28 -31.43
CA ILE A 528 -3.61 5.40 -30.01
C ILE A 528 -2.73 6.64 -29.81
N GLY A 529 -1.73 6.87 -30.68
CA GLY A 529 -0.88 8.06 -30.62
C GLY A 529 -1.65 9.38 -30.58
N ALA A 530 -2.77 9.48 -31.31
CA ALA A 530 -3.61 10.67 -31.36
C ALA A 530 -4.18 11.10 -29.99
N THR A 531 -4.26 10.20 -29.00
CA THR A 531 -4.68 10.58 -27.64
C THR A 531 -3.57 11.26 -26.84
N PHE A 532 -2.36 11.32 -27.39
CA PHE A 532 -1.16 11.89 -26.76
C PHE A 532 -0.70 13.16 -27.47
N GLN A 533 -1.58 13.94 -28.12
CA GLN A 533 -1.19 15.20 -28.78
C GLN A 533 -0.86 16.33 -27.80
N HIS A 534 -1.44 16.29 -26.60
CA HIS A 534 -1.28 17.30 -25.57
C HIS A 534 -0.69 16.71 -24.28
N GLU A 535 -0.08 17.57 -23.48
CA GLU A 535 0.39 17.19 -22.15
C GLU A 535 -0.78 16.88 -21.21
N PHE A 536 -0.56 15.90 -20.32
CA PHE A 536 -1.51 15.62 -19.25
C PHE A 536 -1.25 16.63 -18.12
N PRO A 537 -2.23 17.49 -17.79
CA PRO A 537 -2.07 18.37 -16.66
C PRO A 537 -1.96 17.53 -15.39
N VAL A 538 -0.94 17.82 -14.59
CA VAL A 538 -0.83 17.27 -13.24
C VAL A 538 -1.03 18.40 -12.28
N HIS A 539 -1.98 18.22 -11.37
CA HIS A 539 -2.31 19.22 -10.37
C HIS A 539 -1.93 18.74 -8.98
N LEU A 540 -1.44 19.69 -8.19
CA LEU A 540 -1.31 19.61 -6.75
C LEU A 540 -2.67 19.88 -6.14
N LYS A 541 -3.29 18.83 -5.60
CA LYS A 541 -4.52 18.95 -4.83
C LYS A 541 -4.19 19.58 -3.49
N ARG A 542 -4.99 20.58 -3.10
CA ARG A 542 -4.75 21.38 -1.90
C ARG A 542 -5.98 21.37 -0.99
N GLN A 543 -5.78 20.98 0.25
CA GLN A 543 -6.84 20.90 1.25
C GLN A 543 -6.48 21.71 2.50
N ALA A 544 -7.22 22.78 2.72
CA ALA A 544 -7.07 23.60 3.92
C ALA A 544 -7.79 22.95 5.12
N LEU A 545 -7.10 22.93 6.26
CA LEU A 545 -7.67 22.59 7.56
C LEU A 545 -8.23 23.85 8.21
N ILE A 546 -9.50 24.11 7.99
CA ILE A 546 -10.20 25.30 8.51
C ILE A 546 -10.83 24.95 9.85
N ALA A 547 -10.73 25.85 10.81
CA ALA A 547 -11.46 25.76 12.06
C ALA A 547 -12.37 26.98 12.21
N GLU A 548 -13.59 26.76 12.68
CA GLU A 548 -14.58 27.81 12.99
C GLU A 548 -15.21 27.51 14.34
N ARG A 549 -15.69 28.54 15.05
CA ARG A 549 -16.46 28.34 16.29
C ARG A 549 -17.92 28.07 15.94
N ASP A 550 -18.50 27.02 16.51
CA ASP A 550 -19.93 26.73 16.40
C ASP A 550 -20.79 27.67 17.27
N MET A 551 -22.10 27.46 17.25
CA MET A 551 -23.07 28.25 18.03
C MET A 551 -22.85 28.13 19.55
N GLN A 552 -22.15 27.09 20.03
CA GLN A 552 -21.77 26.93 21.43
C GLN A 552 -20.37 27.49 21.73
N GLY A 553 -19.69 28.06 20.74
CA GLY A 553 -18.34 28.61 20.86
C GLY A 553 -17.23 27.56 20.79
N LYS A 554 -17.55 26.29 20.50
CA LYS A 554 -16.56 25.21 20.38
C LYS A 554 -15.92 25.25 18.99
N ALA A 555 -14.60 25.07 18.93
CA ALA A 555 -13.90 24.99 17.64
C ALA A 555 -14.22 23.67 16.94
N VAL A 556 -14.70 23.76 15.70
CA VAL A 556 -14.99 22.64 14.81
C VAL A 556 -14.06 22.74 13.62
N VAL A 557 -13.36 21.65 13.31
CA VAL A 557 -12.44 21.58 12.18
C VAL A 557 -13.14 20.95 10.98
N ARG A 558 -12.98 21.56 9.81
CA ARG A 558 -13.42 21.03 8.52
C ARG A 558 -12.28 21.09 7.51
N THR A 559 -12.24 20.10 6.63
CA THR A 559 -11.38 20.14 5.44
C THR A 559 -12.10 20.86 4.32
N GLN A 560 -11.44 21.82 3.68
CA GLN A 560 -11.96 22.48 2.48
C GLN A 560 -10.96 22.30 1.34
N GLN A 561 -11.44 21.77 0.20
CA GLN A 561 -10.67 21.83 -1.03
C GLN A 561 -10.52 23.29 -1.44
N ILE A 562 -9.29 23.71 -1.70
CA ILE A 562 -8.97 25.03 -2.25
C ILE A 562 -8.43 24.87 -3.66
N ASP A 563 -8.23 25.99 -4.36
CA ASP A 563 -7.73 25.98 -5.73
C ASP A 563 -6.47 25.12 -5.86
N ASP A 564 -6.54 24.18 -6.80
CA ASP A 564 -5.43 23.33 -7.16
C ASP A 564 -4.29 24.18 -7.76
N GLU A 565 -3.07 23.68 -7.64
CA GLU A 565 -1.90 24.30 -8.25
C GLU A 565 -1.31 23.40 -9.33
N ASP A 566 -0.61 23.97 -10.31
CA ASP A 566 0.08 23.16 -11.30
C ASP A 566 1.26 22.45 -10.63
N ALA A 567 1.33 21.14 -10.83
CA ALA A 567 2.41 20.33 -10.32
C ALA A 567 3.62 20.45 -11.24
N THR A 568 4.81 20.40 -10.66
CA THR A 568 6.03 20.32 -11.46
C THR A 568 6.06 19.01 -12.23
N GLN A 569 6.53 19.09 -13.48
CA GLN A 569 6.69 17.95 -14.36
C GLN A 569 8.11 17.96 -14.91
N ARG A 570 8.74 16.79 -14.92
CA ARG A 570 10.01 16.59 -15.63
C ARG A 570 9.71 16.32 -17.09
N TYR A 571 10.53 16.90 -17.94
CA TYR A 571 10.41 16.75 -19.38
C TYR A 571 11.64 16.06 -19.96
N VAL A 572 11.42 15.23 -20.97
CA VAL A 572 12.46 14.56 -21.74
C VAL A 572 12.29 14.88 -23.23
N PRO A 573 13.39 14.94 -24.00
CA PRO A 573 13.34 15.05 -25.45
C PRO A 573 12.56 13.89 -26.07
N VAL A 574 11.88 14.16 -27.18
CA VAL A 574 11.14 13.14 -27.93
C VAL A 574 12.05 12.03 -28.48
N SER A 575 13.33 12.30 -28.71
CA SER A 575 14.32 11.25 -29.00
C SER A 575 14.35 10.15 -27.93
N ASP A 576 14.26 10.55 -26.66
CA ASP A 576 14.33 9.64 -25.52
C ASP A 576 12.99 8.91 -25.36
N VAL A 577 11.87 9.62 -25.59
CA VAL A 577 10.52 9.01 -25.66
C VAL A 577 10.47 7.90 -26.71
N ARG A 578 11.03 8.15 -27.89
CA ARG A 578 11.08 7.17 -28.98
C ARG A 578 11.82 5.91 -28.52
N GLN A 579 12.99 6.09 -27.90
CA GLN A 579 13.76 4.97 -27.38
C GLN A 579 13.00 4.20 -26.29
N GLU A 580 12.35 4.90 -25.35
CA GLU A 580 11.53 4.25 -24.30
C GLU A 580 10.33 3.47 -24.87
N LEU A 581 9.70 3.96 -25.94
CA LEU A 581 8.63 3.22 -26.63
C LEU A 581 9.18 1.95 -27.29
N GLU A 582 10.30 2.02 -27.99
CA GLU A 582 10.93 0.86 -28.64
C GLU A 582 11.35 -0.19 -27.61
N ASP A 583 12.04 0.22 -26.55
CA ASP A 583 12.44 -0.65 -25.45
C ASP A 583 11.21 -1.24 -24.74
N GLY A 584 10.18 -0.42 -24.51
CA GLY A 584 8.91 -0.84 -23.91
C GLY A 584 8.19 -1.92 -24.72
N ILE A 585 8.21 -1.82 -26.05
CA ILE A 585 7.66 -2.83 -26.97
C ILE A 585 8.45 -4.15 -26.87
N LEU A 586 9.77 -4.08 -26.94
CA LEU A 586 10.64 -5.27 -26.97
C LEU A 586 10.65 -5.99 -25.61
N ASN A 587 10.55 -5.25 -24.51
CA ASN A 587 10.52 -5.78 -23.15
C ASN A 587 9.21 -6.49 -22.78
N LEU A 588 8.20 -6.51 -23.67
CA LEU A 588 6.99 -7.32 -23.46
C LEU A 588 7.25 -8.82 -23.49
N GLY A 589 8.36 -9.27 -24.10
CA GLY A 589 8.72 -10.69 -24.19
C GLY A 589 7.75 -11.52 -25.05
N LEU A 590 7.00 -10.87 -25.94
CA LEU A 590 5.99 -11.52 -26.80
C LEU A 590 6.53 -12.01 -28.15
N VAL A 591 7.71 -11.53 -28.55
CA VAL A 591 8.38 -11.86 -29.83
C VAL A 591 9.86 -12.18 -29.60
N PRO A 592 10.49 -13.02 -30.43
CA PRO A 592 11.92 -13.29 -30.35
C PRO A 592 12.75 -12.06 -30.79
N ALA A 593 13.99 -11.96 -30.30
CA ALA A 593 14.93 -10.89 -30.66
C ALA A 593 15.51 -11.11 -32.07
N GLN A 594 14.70 -10.88 -33.10
CA GLN A 594 15.07 -11.00 -34.51
C GLN A 594 15.07 -9.63 -35.20
N PHE A 595 15.87 -9.46 -36.25
CA PHE A 595 16.05 -8.17 -36.93
C PHE A 595 14.75 -7.59 -37.51
N ASN A 596 13.86 -8.44 -38.03
CA ASN A 596 12.52 -8.05 -38.48
C ASN A 596 11.66 -7.50 -37.34
N GLU A 597 11.73 -8.08 -36.14
CA GLU A 597 10.96 -7.64 -34.98
C GLU A 597 11.50 -6.32 -34.40
N LEU A 598 12.82 -6.12 -34.40
CA LEU A 598 13.44 -4.83 -34.06
C LEU A 598 12.96 -3.70 -34.99
N ASN A 599 12.97 -3.94 -36.31
CA ASN A 599 12.47 -2.96 -37.28
C ASN A 599 10.96 -2.72 -37.14
N ALA A 600 10.20 -3.76 -36.78
CA ALA A 600 8.78 -3.63 -36.54
C ALA A 600 8.47 -2.82 -35.27
N ALA A 601 9.25 -2.97 -34.20
CA ALA A 601 9.14 -2.14 -33.00
C ALA A 601 9.42 -0.67 -33.30
N ALA A 602 10.52 -0.36 -33.99
CA ALA A 602 10.86 1.01 -34.41
C ALA A 602 9.79 1.63 -35.32
N ARG A 603 9.24 0.84 -36.26
CA ARG A 603 8.08 1.26 -37.07
C ARG A 603 6.90 1.60 -36.17
N VAL A 604 6.48 0.71 -35.28
CA VAL A 604 5.30 0.91 -34.42
C VAL A 604 5.45 2.11 -33.51
N ALA A 605 6.63 2.33 -32.91
CA ALA A 605 6.94 3.52 -32.12
C ALA A 605 6.87 4.81 -32.96
N ARG A 606 7.44 4.82 -34.18
CA ARG A 606 7.37 5.97 -35.09
C ARG A 606 5.92 6.30 -35.48
N GLU A 607 5.13 5.30 -35.87
CA GLU A 607 3.73 5.52 -36.25
C GLU A 607 2.88 6.02 -35.06
N PHE A 608 3.17 5.54 -33.85
CA PHE A 608 2.55 6.07 -32.63
C PHE A 608 2.88 7.55 -32.43
N LEU A 609 4.17 7.92 -32.51
CA LEU A 609 4.62 9.31 -32.35
C LEU A 609 4.03 10.22 -33.44
N LEU A 610 3.94 9.74 -34.67
CA LEU A 610 3.28 10.46 -35.77
C LEU A 610 1.81 10.75 -35.44
N GLY A 611 1.08 9.78 -34.88
CA GLY A 611 -0.28 9.99 -34.38
C GLY A 611 -0.36 11.05 -33.28
N ALA A 612 0.64 11.10 -32.40
CA ALA A 612 0.79 12.10 -31.35
C ALA A 612 1.21 13.50 -31.85
N GLY A 613 1.32 13.70 -33.17
CA GLY A 613 1.68 14.97 -33.79
C GLY A 613 3.17 15.27 -33.80
N VAL A 614 4.02 14.27 -33.52
CA VAL A 614 5.48 14.38 -33.60
C VAL A 614 5.93 14.07 -35.03
N THR A 615 6.69 14.97 -35.63
CA THR A 615 7.39 14.74 -36.91
C THR A 615 8.90 14.59 -36.69
N ASP A 616 9.63 14.16 -37.72
CA ASP A 616 11.10 14.02 -37.64
C ASP A 616 11.84 15.34 -37.36
N GLU A 617 11.18 16.49 -37.50
CA GLU A 617 11.70 17.82 -37.14
C GLU A 617 11.53 18.15 -35.64
N ASN A 618 10.81 17.31 -34.88
CA ASN A 618 10.45 17.55 -33.48
C ASN A 618 11.28 16.74 -32.47
N ASP A 619 12.47 16.24 -32.83
CA ASP A 619 13.28 15.39 -31.95
C ASP A 619 13.69 16.08 -30.63
N GLU A 620 13.86 17.40 -30.64
CA GLU A 620 14.15 18.20 -29.44
C GLU A 620 12.89 18.67 -28.70
N ALA A 621 11.69 18.38 -29.21
CA ALA A 621 10.47 18.71 -28.49
C ALA A 621 10.42 17.96 -27.15
N LEU A 622 9.82 18.59 -26.15
CA LEU A 622 9.81 18.09 -24.79
C LEU A 622 8.46 17.43 -24.49
N TRP A 623 8.50 16.19 -23.98
CA TRP A 623 7.35 15.48 -23.43
C TRP A 623 7.50 15.35 -21.92
N SER A 624 6.42 15.48 -21.17
CA SER A 624 6.46 15.14 -19.74
C SER A 624 6.74 13.64 -19.56
N LEU A 625 7.46 13.27 -18.51
CA LEU A 625 7.66 11.86 -18.13
C LEU A 625 6.32 11.12 -17.97
N ARG A 626 5.29 11.81 -17.48
CA ARG A 626 3.96 11.21 -17.33
C ARG A 626 3.35 10.86 -18.68
N ARG A 627 3.44 11.75 -19.67
CA ARG A 627 2.95 11.49 -21.03
C ARG A 627 3.70 10.31 -21.65
N THR A 628 5.01 10.24 -21.47
CA THR A 628 5.86 9.13 -21.90
C THR A 628 5.45 7.80 -21.26
N ASP A 629 5.33 7.73 -19.93
CA ASP A 629 4.91 6.53 -19.21
C ASP A 629 3.55 6.00 -19.67
N GLN A 630 2.59 6.91 -19.89
CA GLN A 630 1.26 6.56 -20.36
C GLN A 630 1.29 6.09 -21.82
N ALA A 631 2.15 6.67 -22.66
CA ALA A 631 2.34 6.25 -24.04
C ALA A 631 2.92 4.83 -24.12
N VAL A 632 3.95 4.51 -23.31
CA VAL A 632 4.53 3.17 -23.20
C VAL A 632 3.50 2.14 -22.73
N LYS A 633 2.63 2.50 -21.78
CA LYS A 633 1.54 1.60 -21.34
C LYS A 633 0.50 1.38 -22.45
N ALA A 634 0.10 2.44 -23.15
CA ALA A 634 -0.91 2.36 -24.20
C ALA A 634 -0.44 1.51 -25.40
N ILE A 635 0.82 1.68 -25.83
CA ILE A 635 1.39 0.88 -26.92
C ILE A 635 1.55 -0.59 -26.51
N ALA A 636 1.91 -0.85 -25.25
CA ALA A 636 1.97 -2.20 -24.70
C ALA A 636 0.60 -2.88 -24.69
N GLU A 637 -0.46 -2.16 -24.33
CA GLU A 637 -1.83 -2.68 -24.33
C GLU A 637 -2.33 -2.99 -25.75
N LEU A 638 -2.02 -2.12 -26.72
CA LEU A 638 -2.31 -2.36 -28.13
C LEU A 638 -1.67 -3.68 -28.60
N ILE A 639 -0.39 -3.90 -28.29
CA ILE A 639 0.34 -5.10 -28.70
C ILE A 639 -0.20 -6.35 -28.00
N LYS A 640 -0.45 -6.28 -26.68
CA LYS A 640 -1.05 -7.40 -25.93
C LYS A 640 -2.43 -7.78 -26.47
N THR A 641 -3.23 -6.80 -26.86
CA THR A 641 -4.54 -7.03 -27.46
C THR A 641 -4.41 -7.73 -28.81
N SER A 642 -3.49 -7.27 -29.66
CA SER A 642 -3.21 -7.93 -30.95
C SER A 642 -2.66 -9.35 -30.75
N TYR A 643 -1.78 -9.55 -29.78
CA TYR A 643 -1.27 -10.88 -29.40
C TYR A 643 -2.39 -11.82 -29.00
N ASN A 644 -3.31 -11.38 -28.13
CA ASN A 644 -4.43 -12.21 -27.67
C ASN A 644 -5.43 -12.52 -28.78
N ASN A 645 -5.57 -11.64 -29.77
CA ASN A 645 -6.48 -11.81 -30.91
C ASN A 645 -5.83 -12.52 -32.11
N ARG A 646 -4.63 -13.10 -31.95
CA ARG A 646 -3.92 -13.79 -33.04
C ARG A 646 -4.69 -15.00 -33.57
N ARG A 647 -4.59 -15.25 -34.88
CA ARG A 647 -5.33 -16.33 -35.57
C ARG A 647 -4.89 -17.73 -35.08
N LEU A 648 -5.84 -18.67 -35.08
CA LEU A 648 -5.59 -20.09 -34.85
C LEU A 648 -5.37 -20.82 -36.18
N HIS A 649 -4.48 -21.81 -36.21
CA HIS A 649 -4.24 -22.69 -37.37
C HIS A 649 -4.33 -24.17 -36.96
N PRO A 650 -4.83 -25.05 -37.83
CA PRO A 650 -4.95 -26.48 -37.52
C PRO A 650 -3.58 -27.18 -37.55
N LYS A 651 -3.30 -27.97 -36.51
CA LYS A 651 -2.14 -28.84 -36.36
C LYS A 651 -2.61 -30.27 -36.06
N TRP A 652 -1.97 -31.28 -36.66
CA TRP A 652 -2.27 -32.68 -36.35
C TRP A 652 -1.68 -33.07 -34.99
N SER A 653 -2.50 -33.73 -34.15
CA SER A 653 -2.07 -34.32 -32.88
C SER A 653 -2.61 -35.76 -32.75
N PHE A 654 -2.00 -36.53 -31.84
CA PHE A 654 -2.52 -37.83 -31.42
C PHE A 654 -3.20 -37.70 -30.05
N LYS A 655 -4.46 -38.09 -29.99
CA LYS A 655 -5.25 -38.23 -28.77
C LYS A 655 -5.35 -39.71 -28.39
N PRO A 656 -4.74 -40.15 -27.27
CA PRO A 656 -4.84 -41.54 -26.82
C PRO A 656 -6.29 -41.89 -26.40
N VAL A 657 -6.82 -42.99 -26.91
CA VAL A 657 -8.15 -43.52 -26.55
C VAL A 657 -8.01 -44.92 -25.96
N GLU A 658 -8.32 -45.09 -24.68
CA GLU A 658 -8.28 -46.40 -24.03
C GLU A 658 -9.53 -47.23 -24.37
N VAL A 659 -9.34 -48.47 -24.84
CA VAL A 659 -10.41 -49.42 -25.16
C VAL A 659 -10.18 -50.79 -24.51
N PRO A 660 -11.24 -51.57 -24.19
CA PRO A 660 -12.66 -51.37 -24.57
C PRO A 660 -13.36 -50.26 -23.78
N ILE A 661 -14.23 -49.51 -24.47
CA ILE A 661 -15.15 -48.58 -23.80
C ILE A 661 -16.24 -49.34 -23.02
N ARG A 662 -16.68 -48.78 -21.89
CA ARG A 662 -17.73 -49.38 -21.06
C ARG A 662 -19.05 -49.45 -21.84
N ARG A 663 -19.68 -50.62 -21.86
CA ARG A 663 -20.96 -50.90 -22.55
C ARG A 663 -21.87 -51.73 -21.65
N SER A 664 -23.18 -51.68 -21.87
CA SER A 664 -24.13 -52.53 -21.15
C SER A 664 -23.95 -54.00 -21.52
N MET A 665 -24.17 -54.90 -20.55
CA MET A 665 -24.20 -56.34 -20.80
C MET A 665 -25.33 -56.69 -21.77
N PRO A 666 -25.05 -57.48 -22.82
CA PRO A 666 -26.10 -57.93 -23.74
C PRO A 666 -27.04 -58.93 -23.07
N SER A 667 -28.33 -58.82 -23.37
CA SER A 667 -29.37 -59.74 -22.88
C SER A 667 -29.66 -60.93 -23.81
N ASP A 668 -29.34 -60.81 -25.11
CA ASP A 668 -29.52 -61.85 -26.12
C ASP A 668 -28.17 -62.44 -26.54
N THR A 669 -27.76 -63.51 -25.85
CA THR A 669 -26.46 -64.16 -26.01
C THR A 669 -26.57 -65.59 -26.56
N ASP A 670 -25.54 -66.03 -27.28
CA ASP A 670 -25.33 -67.41 -27.73
C ASP A 670 -23.87 -67.83 -27.52
N THR A 671 -23.58 -69.11 -27.72
CA THR A 671 -22.20 -69.64 -27.73
C THR A 671 -21.57 -69.42 -29.11
N ARG A 672 -20.24 -69.24 -29.19
CA ARG A 672 -19.54 -69.21 -30.49
C ARG A 672 -19.74 -70.50 -31.33
N TRP A 673 -20.07 -71.61 -30.67
CA TRP A 673 -20.27 -72.93 -31.27
C TRP A 673 -21.66 -73.14 -31.92
N THR A 674 -22.47 -72.08 -32.04
CA THR A 674 -23.81 -72.19 -32.60
C THR A 674 -23.84 -72.73 -34.04
N GLU A 675 -24.81 -73.59 -34.35
CA GLU A 675 -25.02 -74.09 -35.72
C GLU A 675 -25.67 -73.02 -36.62
N LYS A 676 -26.40 -72.07 -36.02
CA LYS A 676 -27.17 -71.04 -36.75
C LYS A 676 -26.74 -69.63 -36.31
N PHE A 677 -25.97 -68.97 -37.19
CA PHE A 677 -25.63 -67.56 -37.04
C PHE A 677 -26.87 -66.68 -37.20
N ASN A 678 -27.12 -65.82 -36.21
CA ASN A 678 -28.09 -64.74 -36.25
C ASN A 678 -27.38 -63.38 -36.17
N LYS A 679 -27.72 -62.49 -37.09
CA LYS A 679 -27.30 -61.09 -37.05
C LYS A 679 -27.87 -60.42 -35.79
N ASN A 680 -27.14 -59.47 -35.20
CA ASN A 680 -27.49 -58.75 -33.95
C ASN A 680 -27.45 -59.57 -32.65
N LYS A 681 -27.12 -60.88 -32.70
CA LYS A 681 -26.93 -61.71 -31.52
C LYS A 681 -25.50 -61.60 -30.98
N TRP A 682 -25.33 -61.65 -29.65
CA TRP A 682 -24.01 -61.58 -29.02
C TRP A 682 -23.47 -62.98 -28.76
N TYR A 683 -22.23 -63.25 -29.17
CA TYR A 683 -21.62 -64.57 -29.01
C TYR A 683 -20.55 -64.52 -27.93
N GLY A 684 -20.56 -65.50 -27.03
CA GLY A 684 -19.56 -65.68 -25.98
C GLY A 684 -18.69 -66.91 -26.16
N ASP A 685 -18.05 -67.34 -25.07
CA ASP A 685 -17.11 -68.49 -25.01
C ASP A 685 -15.84 -68.30 -25.83
N TRP A 686 -15.40 -67.05 -26.01
CA TRP A 686 -14.12 -66.70 -26.62
C TRP A 686 -12.97 -66.82 -25.63
N ASP A 687 -11.88 -67.46 -26.03
CA ASP A 687 -10.71 -67.69 -25.17
C ASP A 687 -9.74 -66.49 -25.17
N ARG A 688 -9.71 -65.71 -26.26
CA ARG A 688 -8.74 -64.62 -26.50
C ARG A 688 -9.41 -63.28 -26.80
N SER A 689 -10.72 -63.15 -26.61
CA SER A 689 -11.39 -61.86 -26.76
C SER A 689 -11.21 -61.00 -25.51
N ILE A 690 -10.90 -59.72 -25.69
CA ILE A 690 -10.77 -58.77 -24.58
C ILE A 690 -12.12 -58.60 -23.86
N GLN A 691 -13.25 -58.68 -24.57
CA GLN A 691 -14.58 -58.67 -23.98
C GLN A 691 -15.23 -60.06 -24.09
N PRO A 692 -15.99 -60.52 -23.07
CA PRO A 692 -16.49 -61.89 -23.03
C PRO A 692 -17.55 -62.19 -24.10
N TYR A 693 -18.18 -61.14 -24.65
CA TYR A 693 -19.17 -61.25 -25.71
C TYR A 693 -18.87 -60.28 -26.84
N ALA A 694 -19.10 -60.72 -28.08
CA ALA A 694 -19.00 -59.88 -29.27
C ALA A 694 -20.19 -60.10 -30.22
N ASN A 695 -20.65 -59.02 -30.85
CA ASN A 695 -21.66 -59.06 -31.89
C ASN A 695 -21.03 -58.84 -33.28
N PHE A 696 -21.63 -59.47 -34.29
CA PHE A 696 -21.13 -59.48 -35.66
C PHE A 696 -22.27 -59.29 -36.65
N ASP A 697 -21.98 -58.61 -37.75
CA ASP A 697 -22.94 -58.31 -38.79
C ASP A 697 -22.97 -59.35 -39.91
N ALA A 698 -21.88 -60.10 -40.10
CA ALA A 698 -21.71 -61.05 -41.20
C ALA A 698 -21.01 -62.35 -40.77
N LYS A 699 -21.60 -63.49 -41.15
CA LYS A 699 -21.04 -64.83 -40.88
C LYS A 699 -19.75 -65.08 -41.64
N SER A 700 -19.74 -64.76 -42.94
CA SER A 700 -18.63 -65.11 -43.86
C SER A 700 -17.38 -64.24 -43.67
N THR A 701 -17.51 -63.08 -43.01
CA THR A 701 -16.38 -62.18 -42.74
C THR A 701 -16.12 -62.05 -41.24
N GLU A 702 -16.84 -61.19 -40.53
CA GLU A 702 -16.55 -60.80 -39.15
C GLU A 702 -16.58 -61.98 -38.16
N PHE A 703 -17.61 -62.81 -38.21
CA PHE A 703 -17.74 -63.97 -37.31
C PHE A 703 -16.66 -65.02 -37.57
N THR A 704 -16.31 -65.22 -38.84
CA THR A 704 -15.25 -66.17 -39.25
C THR A 704 -13.87 -65.63 -38.84
N LEU A 705 -13.62 -64.33 -39.01
CA LEU A 705 -12.40 -63.66 -38.58
C LEU A 705 -12.20 -63.79 -37.06
N ALA A 706 -13.23 -63.56 -36.25
CA ALA A 706 -13.16 -63.75 -34.80
C ALA A 706 -12.76 -65.19 -34.43
N HIS A 707 -13.30 -66.21 -35.11
CA HIS A 707 -12.88 -67.61 -34.91
C HIS A 707 -11.41 -67.84 -35.27
N MET A 708 -10.90 -67.21 -36.33
CA MET A 708 -9.49 -67.31 -36.71
C MET A 708 -8.56 -66.68 -35.68
N PHE A 709 -8.93 -65.52 -35.14
CA PHE A 709 -8.13 -64.84 -34.12
C PHE A 709 -8.11 -65.66 -32.84
N ASP A 710 -9.27 -66.15 -32.40
CA ASP A 710 -9.42 -66.87 -31.14
C ASP A 710 -8.73 -68.26 -31.15
N SER A 711 -8.69 -68.91 -32.31
CA SER A 711 -8.05 -70.22 -32.49
C SER A 711 -6.54 -70.13 -32.77
N SER A 712 -6.00 -68.94 -33.08
CA SER A 712 -4.58 -68.79 -33.44
C SER A 712 -3.67 -68.84 -32.19
N PRO A 713 -2.58 -69.62 -32.22
CA PRO A 713 -1.61 -69.62 -31.13
C PRO A 713 -0.79 -68.32 -31.03
N ASN A 714 -0.75 -67.50 -32.08
CA ASN A 714 0.05 -66.28 -32.17
C ASN A 714 -0.72 -64.99 -31.86
N VAL A 715 -2.04 -65.05 -31.74
CA VAL A 715 -2.85 -63.94 -31.23
C VAL A 715 -2.82 -63.97 -29.70
N ASP A 716 -2.49 -62.86 -29.05
CA ASP A 716 -2.59 -62.75 -27.59
C ASP A 716 -4.02 -62.36 -27.21
N TRP A 717 -4.53 -61.27 -27.79
CA TRP A 717 -5.88 -60.79 -27.55
C TRP A 717 -6.50 -60.16 -28.80
N TRP A 718 -7.83 -60.19 -28.92
CA TRP A 718 -8.55 -59.42 -29.95
C TRP A 718 -9.76 -58.69 -29.38
N LEU A 719 -10.12 -57.56 -30.00
CA LEU A 719 -11.23 -56.71 -29.58
C LEU A 719 -12.09 -56.31 -30.77
N ARG A 720 -13.40 -56.51 -30.67
CA ARG A 720 -14.38 -55.95 -31.61
C ARG A 720 -14.60 -54.46 -31.31
N ILE A 721 -14.52 -53.63 -32.32
CA ILE A 721 -14.87 -52.20 -32.27
C ILE A 721 -16.25 -52.02 -32.90
N TYR A 722 -17.06 -51.09 -32.40
CA TYR A 722 -18.39 -50.84 -32.94
C TYR A 722 -18.62 -49.35 -33.19
N GLU A 723 -19.46 -49.07 -34.18
CA GLU A 723 -19.89 -47.73 -34.59
C GLU A 723 -21.25 -47.36 -33.97
N PRO A 724 -21.48 -46.10 -33.53
CA PRO A 724 -20.47 -45.05 -33.34
C PRO A 724 -19.64 -45.28 -32.06
N GLY A 725 -18.38 -44.85 -32.07
CA GLY A 725 -17.47 -44.96 -30.93
C GLY A 725 -16.33 -43.92 -30.94
N ASP A 726 -15.39 -44.06 -30.01
CA ASP A 726 -14.21 -43.17 -29.92
C ASP A 726 -13.00 -43.67 -30.73
N VAL A 727 -13.04 -44.91 -31.20
CA VAL A 727 -12.01 -45.51 -32.08
C VAL A 727 -12.41 -45.25 -33.52
N TRP A 728 -11.84 -44.21 -34.11
CA TRP A 728 -12.03 -43.87 -35.51
C TRP A 728 -10.76 -43.29 -36.13
N ILE A 729 -10.68 -43.37 -37.45
CA ILE A 729 -9.61 -42.79 -38.28
C ILE A 729 -10.26 -41.74 -39.18
N GLU A 730 -9.68 -40.54 -39.25
CA GLU A 730 -10.13 -39.46 -40.14
C GLU A 730 -9.74 -39.78 -41.59
N ARG A 731 -10.71 -39.66 -42.51
CA ARG A 731 -10.49 -39.81 -43.95
C ARG A 731 -10.20 -38.45 -44.60
N ASP A 732 -9.61 -38.45 -45.80
CA ASP A 732 -9.28 -37.22 -46.56
C ASP A 732 -10.50 -36.29 -46.77
N ASN A 733 -11.71 -36.87 -46.84
CA ASN A 733 -12.97 -36.15 -46.99
C ASN A 733 -13.58 -35.65 -45.66
N GLY A 734 -12.86 -35.77 -44.54
CA GLY A 734 -13.30 -35.37 -43.20
C GLY A 734 -14.28 -36.32 -42.52
N LYS A 735 -14.65 -37.44 -43.15
CA LYS A 735 -15.53 -38.46 -42.54
C LYS A 735 -14.74 -39.38 -41.61
N LYS A 736 -15.42 -39.91 -40.60
CA LYS A 736 -14.86 -40.90 -39.66
C LYS A 736 -14.99 -42.31 -40.24
N TYR A 737 -13.92 -43.09 -40.14
CA TYR A 737 -13.90 -44.53 -40.40
C TYR A 737 -13.74 -45.28 -39.08
N TYR A 738 -14.66 -46.19 -38.80
CA TYR A 738 -14.62 -47.06 -37.62
C TYR A 738 -14.13 -48.45 -38.06
N PRO A 739 -12.94 -48.89 -37.61
CA PRO A 739 -12.43 -50.21 -37.99
C PRO A 739 -13.20 -51.34 -37.31
N ASP A 740 -13.14 -52.55 -37.88
CA ASP A 740 -13.89 -53.67 -37.33
C ASP A 740 -13.26 -54.30 -36.07
N PHE A 741 -11.96 -54.60 -36.12
CA PHE A 741 -11.24 -55.27 -35.04
C PHE A 741 -9.88 -54.65 -34.73
N ILE A 742 -9.43 -54.84 -33.49
CA ILE A 742 -8.02 -54.68 -33.12
C ILE A 742 -7.52 -56.04 -32.60
N VAL A 743 -6.44 -56.55 -33.17
CA VAL A 743 -5.80 -57.82 -32.78
C VAL A 743 -4.40 -57.52 -32.27
N LEU A 744 -4.10 -57.91 -31.04
CA LEU A 744 -2.78 -57.89 -30.44
C LEU A 744 -2.13 -59.26 -30.64
N ASP A 745 -1.01 -59.32 -31.36
CA ASP A 745 -0.24 -60.55 -31.49
C ASP A 745 0.80 -60.71 -30.37
N LYS A 746 1.35 -61.93 -30.25
CA LYS A 746 2.40 -62.25 -29.26
C LYS A 746 3.74 -61.55 -29.50
N ALA A 747 3.93 -60.93 -30.68
CA ALA A 747 5.09 -60.10 -30.97
C ALA A 747 4.90 -58.64 -30.50
N GLY A 748 3.73 -58.29 -29.96
CA GLY A 748 3.41 -56.95 -29.48
C GLY A 748 2.94 -55.99 -30.58
N VAL A 749 2.53 -56.51 -31.74
CA VAL A 749 2.00 -55.70 -32.85
C VAL A 749 0.48 -55.60 -32.72
N TYR A 750 -0.03 -54.37 -32.87
CA TYR A 750 -1.46 -54.08 -32.93
C TYR A 750 -1.92 -54.04 -34.39
N TRP A 751 -2.84 -54.94 -34.74
CA TRP A 751 -3.41 -55.06 -36.07
C TRP A 751 -4.83 -54.54 -36.09
N VAL A 752 -5.07 -53.46 -36.82
CA VAL A 752 -6.42 -53.03 -37.17
C VAL A 752 -6.90 -53.88 -38.34
N VAL A 753 -7.96 -54.67 -38.16
CA VAL A 753 -8.43 -55.65 -39.15
C VAL A 753 -9.82 -55.30 -39.62
N GLU A 754 -10.01 -55.32 -40.95
CA GLU A 754 -11.27 -55.05 -41.62
C GLU A 754 -11.63 -56.21 -42.56
N GLY A 755 -12.86 -56.72 -42.43
CA GLY A 755 -13.39 -57.80 -43.27
C GLY A 755 -14.51 -57.31 -44.19
N LYS A 756 -14.42 -57.54 -45.50
CA LYS A 756 -15.47 -57.12 -46.47
C LYS A 756 -15.83 -58.19 -47.49
N SER A 757 -17.06 -58.14 -48.00
CA SER A 757 -17.51 -59.02 -49.08
C SER A 757 -16.74 -58.74 -50.37
N ASP A 758 -16.53 -59.75 -51.21
CA ASP A 758 -15.86 -59.56 -52.50
C ASP A 758 -16.63 -58.60 -53.43
N ALA A 759 -17.96 -58.54 -53.30
CA ALA A 759 -18.83 -57.68 -54.09
C ALA A 759 -18.61 -56.18 -53.81
N THR A 760 -18.29 -55.83 -52.55
CA THR A 760 -18.10 -54.44 -52.08
C THR A 760 -16.64 -54.04 -51.93
N ALA A 761 -15.70 -54.98 -52.08
CA ALA A 761 -14.27 -54.75 -51.83
C ALA A 761 -13.63 -53.73 -52.79
N ARG A 762 -14.25 -53.47 -53.95
CA ARG A 762 -13.80 -52.49 -54.94
C ARG A 762 -14.55 -51.16 -54.89
N ASP A 763 -15.48 -51.00 -53.94
CA ASP A 763 -16.22 -49.76 -53.79
C ASP A 763 -15.28 -48.63 -53.39
N LEU A 764 -15.46 -47.45 -54.00
CA LEU A 764 -14.63 -46.28 -53.74
C LEU A 764 -14.60 -45.89 -52.25
N ASP A 765 -15.71 -46.08 -51.54
CA ASP A 765 -15.78 -45.83 -50.09
C ASP A 765 -14.91 -46.79 -49.27
N VAL A 766 -14.86 -48.07 -49.67
CA VAL A 766 -14.06 -49.11 -49.01
C VAL A 766 -12.57 -48.90 -49.28
N LEU A 767 -12.21 -48.54 -50.51
CA LEU A 767 -10.83 -48.21 -50.87
C LEU A 767 -10.31 -46.97 -50.14
N ASP A 768 -11.15 -45.95 -49.95
CA ASP A 768 -10.81 -44.74 -49.20
C ASP A 768 -10.58 -45.03 -47.71
N LYS A 769 -11.43 -45.87 -47.10
CA LYS A 769 -11.23 -46.35 -45.71
C LYS A 769 -9.92 -47.12 -45.56
N LYS A 770 -9.63 -48.02 -46.51
CA LYS A 770 -8.36 -48.76 -46.56
C LYS A 770 -7.16 -47.82 -46.63
N LYS A 771 -7.16 -46.86 -47.56
CA LYS A 771 -6.07 -45.88 -47.71
C LYS A 771 -5.85 -45.08 -46.42
N ALA A 772 -6.92 -44.56 -45.81
CA ALA A 772 -6.85 -43.79 -44.57
C ALA A 772 -6.27 -44.62 -43.41
N ALA A 773 -6.61 -45.91 -43.32
CA ALA A 773 -6.11 -46.81 -42.30
C ALA A 773 -4.62 -47.15 -42.48
N GLU A 774 -4.17 -47.40 -43.71
CA GLU A 774 -2.75 -47.61 -44.03
C GLU A 774 -1.90 -46.38 -43.69
N GLU A 775 -2.37 -45.20 -44.10
CA GLU A 775 -1.71 -43.93 -43.80
C GLU A 775 -1.67 -43.63 -42.30
N TRP A 776 -2.77 -43.81 -41.57
CA TRP A 776 -2.80 -43.68 -40.12
C TRP A 776 -1.79 -44.63 -39.45
N ALA A 777 -1.74 -45.89 -39.87
CA ALA A 777 -0.81 -46.87 -39.30
C ALA A 777 0.66 -46.44 -39.53
N ARG A 778 0.99 -45.87 -40.69
CA ARG A 778 2.31 -45.27 -40.94
C ARG A 778 2.62 -44.13 -39.97
N PHE A 779 1.72 -43.16 -39.84
CA PHE A 779 1.93 -42.02 -38.92
C PHE A 779 2.12 -42.44 -37.46
N VAL A 780 1.37 -43.45 -37.01
CA VAL A 780 1.51 -43.98 -35.65
C VAL A 780 2.87 -44.65 -35.45
N ARG A 781 3.34 -45.42 -36.45
CA ARG A 781 4.67 -46.05 -36.39
C ARG A 781 5.80 -45.01 -36.40
N ASP A 782 5.69 -43.98 -37.23
CA ASP A 782 6.69 -42.91 -37.32
C ASP A 782 6.78 -42.08 -36.04
N ASP A 783 5.66 -41.91 -35.32
CA ASP A 783 5.61 -41.22 -34.02
C ASP A 783 6.27 -42.03 -32.88
N GLY A 784 6.18 -43.36 -32.93
CA GLY A 784 6.89 -44.29 -32.04
C GLY A 784 6.37 -44.39 -30.60
N ARG A 785 5.54 -43.45 -30.11
CA ARG A 785 5.06 -43.43 -28.72
C ARG A 785 4.02 -44.51 -28.38
N PHE A 786 3.37 -45.09 -29.40
CA PHE A 786 2.21 -45.99 -29.22
C PHE A 786 2.49 -47.46 -29.61
N GLY A 787 3.75 -47.83 -29.84
CA GLY A 787 4.13 -49.16 -30.32
C GLY A 787 3.88 -49.35 -31.81
N VAL A 788 3.91 -50.60 -32.28
CA VAL A 788 3.82 -50.93 -33.71
C VAL A 788 2.37 -51.22 -34.10
N TRP A 789 1.80 -50.36 -34.96
CA TRP A 789 0.45 -50.51 -35.50
C TRP A 789 0.47 -50.82 -36.99
N ARG A 790 -0.37 -51.77 -37.40
CA ARG A 790 -0.53 -52.23 -38.79
C ARG A 790 -2.00 -52.40 -39.15
N TYR A 791 -2.29 -52.38 -40.44
CA TYR A 791 -3.64 -52.52 -40.97
C TYR A 791 -3.74 -53.75 -41.89
N VAL A 792 -4.79 -54.55 -41.71
CA VAL A 792 -5.10 -55.73 -42.53
C VAL A 792 -6.50 -55.57 -43.12
N PHE A 793 -6.58 -55.63 -44.45
CA PHE A 793 -7.84 -55.66 -45.18
C PHE A 793 -8.01 -57.04 -45.83
N ALA A 794 -9.07 -57.77 -45.45
CA ALA A 794 -9.33 -59.12 -45.95
C ALA A 794 -10.71 -59.20 -46.61
N THR A 795 -10.75 -59.68 -47.86
CA THR A 795 -12.00 -59.95 -48.56
C THR A 795 -12.52 -61.36 -48.25
N GLU A 796 -13.81 -61.62 -48.49
CA GLU A 796 -14.42 -62.92 -48.25
C GLU A 796 -13.66 -64.08 -48.92
N SER A 797 -13.16 -63.90 -50.15
CA SER A 797 -12.31 -64.89 -50.83
C SER A 797 -10.99 -65.15 -50.09
N ILE A 798 -10.34 -64.10 -49.57
CA ILE A 798 -9.10 -64.22 -48.80
C ILE A 798 -9.38 -64.97 -47.50
N ILE A 799 -10.43 -64.57 -46.78
CA ILE A 799 -10.88 -65.18 -45.52
C ILE A 799 -11.20 -66.66 -45.73
N ARG A 800 -11.99 -67.02 -46.75
CA ARG A 800 -12.34 -68.42 -47.04
C ARG A 800 -11.13 -69.29 -47.38
N SER A 801 -10.14 -68.69 -48.06
CA SER A 801 -8.94 -69.43 -48.48
C SER A 801 -7.93 -69.64 -47.35
N ALA A 802 -7.94 -68.80 -46.31
CA ALA A 802 -7.04 -68.89 -45.16
C ALA A 802 -7.64 -69.84 -44.11
N LYS A 803 -6.83 -70.76 -43.57
CA LYS A 803 -7.23 -71.63 -42.46
C LYS A 803 -6.84 -71.08 -41.09
N THR A 804 -5.85 -70.18 -41.05
CA THR A 804 -5.35 -69.56 -39.81
C THR A 804 -5.14 -68.06 -39.99
N TRP A 805 -4.99 -67.34 -38.87
CA TRP A 805 -4.65 -65.91 -38.84
C TRP A 805 -3.36 -65.58 -39.61
N GLU A 806 -2.34 -66.41 -39.49
CA GLU A 806 -1.04 -66.18 -40.12
C GLU A 806 -1.12 -66.33 -41.65
N GLU A 807 -1.88 -67.33 -42.11
CA GLU A 807 -2.19 -67.47 -43.54
C GLU A 807 -3.01 -66.28 -44.05
N LEU A 808 -3.94 -65.77 -43.24
CA LEU A 808 -4.75 -64.59 -43.58
C LEU A 808 -3.86 -63.36 -43.75
N VAL A 809 -3.00 -63.05 -42.78
CA VAL A 809 -2.04 -61.92 -42.84
C VAL A 809 -1.13 -62.06 -44.06
N THR A 810 -0.60 -63.25 -44.32
CA THR A 810 0.28 -63.52 -45.47
C THR A 810 -0.44 -63.30 -46.81
N LYS A 811 -1.70 -63.73 -46.93
CA LYS A 811 -2.50 -63.60 -48.16
C LYS A 811 -3.07 -62.21 -48.35
N ALA A 812 -3.42 -61.51 -47.27
CA ALA A 812 -3.89 -60.14 -47.29
C ALA A 812 -2.78 -59.14 -47.67
N LYS A 813 -1.50 -59.53 -47.47
CA LYS A 813 -0.31 -58.73 -47.80
C LYS A 813 -0.40 -57.30 -47.26
N PRO A 814 -0.54 -57.13 -45.93
CA PRO A 814 -0.56 -55.80 -45.31
C PRO A 814 0.77 -55.09 -45.57
N GLU A 815 0.72 -53.75 -45.56
CA GLU A 815 1.92 -52.92 -45.63
C GLU A 815 2.84 -53.26 -44.43
N MET A 816 4.10 -53.61 -44.72
CA MET A 816 5.06 -54.07 -43.70
C MET A 816 5.73 -52.92 -42.95
#